data_AF-A0A7Y5IY12-F1
#
_entry.id   AF-A0A7Y5IY12-F1
#
_cell.length_a   1.000
_cell.length_b   1.000
_cell.length_c   1.000
_cell.angle_alpha   90.00
_cell.angle_beta   90.00
_cell.angle_gamma   90.00
#
_symmetry.space_group_name_H-M   'P 1'
#
loop_
_entity.id
_entity.type
_entity.pdbx_description
1 polymer ?
#
loop_
_entity_poly.entity_id
_entity_poly.type
_entity_poly.pdbx_seq_one_letter_code
_entity_poly.pdbx_strand_id
1 'polypeptide(L)'
;MNPLGVWTSPKAPAITRASKSAALCVATLFLLPCAPVSSEPVFPQAEWDRREPSALGMDAGLLDELAQTLGGRGCVIKDGSIVRSWGDQAEIGDWYSSAKPVLSTMLFFAIQEGLIEGVDQPVADFGWDLIPKDRGITFRHLGAMTSGYARPEGPGEAWAYNDFAIQLYQMTLFDKVFKGDSKEIVEAPNRLGALGFQDGLRFNQKRRLHASVRDFSRIVWLWLNKGRWGDRQLLDRRFFEEYMTPQTPKNIPRTSKEEEDDTLRIGSYGGHSNQTYHGPGIYGFNWWFNDTGRLNPDNLTWPDAPPDTVMSLGFGGNCSAFIPSLSLAVVCAQGEWGKEKAGDPTSPMNRVLALAARAAGYAEPPVRVSGDLLKWHRVTLSLEGPKASETSDPNPFADYLLEVTFTHGDRAYRVPAYYAGDGNAAHTSAEGGQVWRAHFTPDREGDWTYRIAFRKGPSIAPAGDPSSGDPVPGDGLQGRLRIGPSDKQPPDVRAKGALRHGGGRYLRFAETGESFLKGGADSPENLLAFADIDSTSPSHRYEPHARDWNPGDPKWKDGKGKNLIGALNYLASKGMNSVYFLTMNVRGDGKDVWPWTSSSERFRFDCGKLDQWEIVFSHMDRLGLMLHVVLQEQENDQLLDGGELGPERKLYFRELIARFSHHPALVWNLGEENTNTDAQRKTFAAFIRDLDPYDHPIVVHTFPSQIDEVYEPLLGFPLIEGPSLQLGKMERTYKETLKWVRKSRESGRPWFVCLDEIGPANVGVKDDASDPEHDQVRRHALWGNLMAGGSGCEWLFGYDYPHNDINCEDWRSRDRMWDLTRYALEFFRHSLPFTEMEPRERVVSAGEGWCLAKGEELFAIYTPSPLECGCTLPPGTYSLEWYNPREGGPLLPGGELEGPKEVRIGTPPKHPDRDWVVLLKRK
;
A
#
# COMPACT_ATOMS: atom_id res chain seq x y z
N MET A 1 -17.87 -30.20 -52.66
CA MET A 1 -18.46 -31.32 -51.88
C MET A 1 -17.39 -31.83 -50.94
N ASN A 2 -17.65 -31.76 -49.64
CA ASN A 2 -17.02 -32.58 -48.60
C ASN A 2 -17.67 -34.00 -48.63
N PRO A 3 -17.28 -35.05 -47.86
CA PRO A 3 -16.26 -35.17 -46.79
C PRO A 3 -15.53 -36.55 -46.68
N LEU A 4 -14.81 -36.74 -45.55
CA LEU A 4 -14.37 -37.99 -44.85
C LEU A 4 -13.01 -38.63 -45.22
N GLY A 5 -12.15 -38.83 -44.20
CA GLY A 5 -10.97 -39.70 -44.26
C GLY A 5 -10.03 -39.58 -43.04
N VAL A 6 -9.59 -40.72 -42.50
CA VAL A 6 -8.96 -40.95 -41.18
C VAL A 6 -7.40 -41.04 -41.27
N TRP A 7 -6.72 -41.14 -40.10
CA TRP A 7 -5.33 -41.61 -39.81
C TRP A 7 -4.27 -40.49 -39.74
N THR A 8 -3.32 -40.38 -38.80
CA THR A 8 -2.79 -41.20 -37.67
C THR A 8 -1.80 -40.34 -36.89
N SER A 9 -1.48 -40.67 -35.63
CA SER A 9 -0.21 -40.25 -35.03
C SER A 9 0.40 -41.34 -34.12
N PRO A 10 1.72 -41.63 -34.20
CA PRO A 10 2.37 -42.65 -33.39
C PRO A 10 3.15 -42.09 -32.18
N LYS A 11 3.11 -42.87 -31.10
CA LYS A 11 4.16 -43.16 -30.09
C LYS A 11 4.95 -42.00 -29.44
N ALA A 12 4.70 -41.80 -28.15
CA ALA A 12 5.70 -41.37 -27.15
C ALA A 12 6.31 -42.62 -26.46
N PRO A 13 7.60 -42.58 -26.02
CA PRO A 13 8.24 -43.70 -25.36
C PRO A 13 7.92 -43.75 -23.85
N ALA A 14 8.00 -44.97 -23.34
CA ALA A 14 7.77 -45.35 -21.96
C ALA A 14 8.89 -44.90 -21.01
N ILE A 15 8.52 -44.53 -19.78
CA ILE A 15 9.37 -44.66 -18.60
C ILE A 15 8.63 -45.52 -17.59
N THR A 16 9.26 -46.65 -17.27
CA THR A 16 8.80 -47.68 -16.33
C THR A 16 9.45 -47.52 -14.95
N ARG A 17 8.65 -47.86 -13.92
CA ARG A 17 8.98 -48.26 -12.53
C ARG A 17 9.38 -47.13 -11.58
N ALA A 18 8.55 -46.67 -10.65
CA ALA A 18 7.89 -47.35 -9.51
C ALA A 18 8.88 -47.77 -8.39
N SER A 19 8.84 -47.03 -7.28
CA SER A 19 8.93 -47.60 -5.94
C SER A 19 7.70 -47.13 -5.15
N LYS A 20 6.99 -48.12 -4.60
CA LYS A 20 5.78 -47.96 -3.79
C LYS A 20 6.19 -47.55 -2.37
N SER A 21 5.59 -46.49 -1.85
CA SER A 21 5.40 -46.34 -0.40
C SER A 21 3.93 -46.09 -0.16
N ALA A 22 3.28 -47.09 0.43
CA ALA A 22 1.88 -47.04 0.83
C ALA A 22 1.73 -46.03 1.97
N ALA A 23 0.96 -44.96 1.73
CA ALA A 23 0.50 -44.07 2.78
C ALA A 23 -0.59 -44.78 3.57
N LEU A 24 -0.23 -45.26 4.76
CA LEU A 24 -1.17 -45.74 5.76
C LEU A 24 -1.93 -44.52 6.31
N CYS A 25 -3.16 -44.29 5.83
CA CYS A 25 -4.07 -43.31 6.41
C CYS A 25 -4.50 -43.80 7.80
N VAL A 26 -3.73 -43.45 8.84
CA VAL A 26 -4.21 -43.48 10.22
C VAL A 26 -5.00 -42.19 10.41
N ALA A 27 -6.33 -42.31 10.29
CA ALA A 27 -7.25 -41.26 10.71
C ALA A 27 -7.23 -41.18 12.24
N THR A 28 -6.30 -40.40 12.79
CA THR A 28 -6.35 -40.00 14.19
C THR A 28 -7.50 -39.00 14.32
N LEU A 29 -8.66 -39.44 14.83
CA LEU A 29 -9.70 -38.54 15.30
C LEU A 29 -9.09 -37.69 16.43
N PHE A 30 -8.64 -36.49 16.09
CA PHE A 30 -8.47 -35.44 17.07
C PHE A 30 -9.85 -35.06 17.56
N LEU A 31 -10.18 -35.45 18.80
CA LEU A 31 -11.21 -34.80 19.58
C LEU A 31 -10.84 -33.31 19.63
N LEU A 32 -11.54 -32.52 18.81
CA LEU A 32 -11.59 -31.07 18.99
C LEU A 32 -11.88 -30.81 20.47
N PRO A 33 -11.14 -29.93 21.17
CA PRO A 33 -11.65 -29.37 22.40
C PRO A 33 -12.97 -28.71 22.01
N CYS A 34 -14.08 -29.27 22.51
CA CYS A 34 -15.36 -28.62 22.43
C CYS A 34 -15.14 -27.22 23.02
N ALA A 35 -15.30 -26.17 22.22
CA ALA A 35 -15.27 -24.82 22.74
C ALA A 35 -16.22 -24.78 23.95
N PRO A 36 -15.78 -24.28 25.12
CA PRO A 36 -16.67 -24.20 26.26
C PRO A 36 -17.94 -23.48 25.82
N VAL A 37 -19.08 -24.12 26.04
CA VAL A 37 -20.39 -23.51 25.85
C VAL A 37 -20.35 -22.17 26.58
N SER A 38 -20.40 -21.06 25.85
CA SER A 38 -20.50 -19.73 26.44
C SER A 38 -21.65 -19.76 27.43
N SER A 39 -21.37 -19.55 28.72
CA SER A 39 -22.41 -19.26 29.69
C SER A 39 -23.24 -18.09 29.16
N GLU A 40 -24.56 -18.13 29.33
CA GLU A 40 -25.40 -16.99 28.98
C GLU A 40 -24.88 -15.73 29.70
N PRO A 41 -24.86 -14.57 29.02
CA PRO A 41 -24.37 -13.34 29.62
C PRO A 41 -25.23 -12.95 30.83
N VAL A 42 -24.57 -12.66 31.96
CA VAL A 42 -25.25 -12.16 33.15
C VAL A 42 -25.51 -10.66 33.01
N PHE A 43 -26.64 -10.20 33.51
CA PHE A 43 -27.01 -8.78 33.51
C PHE A 43 -27.22 -8.30 34.95
N PRO A 44 -26.77 -7.08 35.28
CA PRO A 44 -26.91 -6.54 36.62
C PRO A 44 -28.39 -6.31 36.95
N GLN A 45 -28.77 -6.62 38.18
CA GLN A 45 -30.09 -6.30 38.73
C GLN A 45 -30.08 -4.82 39.18
N ALA A 46 -30.69 -4.53 40.34
CA ALA A 46 -30.57 -3.21 40.97
C ALA A 46 -29.09 -2.87 41.21
N GLU A 47 -28.31 -3.83 41.72
CA GLU A 47 -26.86 -3.71 41.90
C GLU A 47 -26.10 -4.64 40.95
N TRP A 48 -24.81 -4.35 40.74
CA TRP A 48 -23.91 -5.23 40.00
C TRP A 48 -23.41 -6.34 40.92
N ASP A 49 -23.56 -7.59 40.50
CA ASP A 49 -22.99 -8.73 41.19
C ASP A 49 -21.45 -8.62 41.18
N ARG A 50 -20.84 -8.86 42.33
CA ARG A 50 -19.38 -8.93 42.48
C ARG A 50 -18.94 -10.37 42.59
N ARG A 51 -17.87 -10.73 41.86
CA ARG A 51 -17.27 -12.07 41.93
C ARG A 51 -15.77 -11.96 42.08
N GLU A 52 -15.19 -12.91 42.80
CA GLU A 52 -13.74 -13.04 42.87
C GLU A 52 -13.17 -13.37 41.48
N PRO A 53 -12.05 -12.75 41.04
CA PRO A 53 -11.45 -13.00 39.73
C PRO A 53 -11.24 -14.50 39.44
N SER A 54 -10.76 -15.26 40.43
CA SER A 54 -10.49 -16.70 40.30
C SER A 54 -11.74 -17.53 39.98
N ALA A 55 -12.94 -17.07 40.37
CA ALA A 55 -14.20 -17.75 40.07
C ALA A 55 -14.58 -17.66 38.58
N LEU A 56 -14.02 -16.71 37.84
CA LEU A 56 -14.20 -16.53 36.40
C LEU A 56 -12.92 -16.85 35.61
N GLY A 57 -11.97 -17.55 36.24
CA GLY A 57 -10.69 -17.92 35.63
C GLY A 57 -9.77 -16.73 35.35
N MET A 58 -9.98 -15.60 36.06
CA MET A 58 -9.18 -14.40 35.86
C MET A 58 -8.00 -14.29 36.84
N ASP A 59 -6.92 -13.66 36.36
CA ASP A 59 -5.74 -13.35 37.18
C ASP A 59 -5.95 -12.08 38.02
N ALA A 60 -6.03 -12.23 39.33
CA ALA A 60 -6.25 -11.11 40.25
C ALA A 60 -5.06 -10.12 40.31
N GLY A 61 -3.83 -10.62 40.15
CA GLY A 61 -2.62 -9.79 40.20
C GLY A 61 -2.54 -8.85 39.00
N LEU A 62 -2.86 -9.34 37.80
CA LEU A 62 -2.94 -8.51 36.60
C LEU A 62 -4.07 -7.46 36.69
N LEU A 63 -5.20 -7.80 37.32
CA LEU A 63 -6.28 -6.84 37.58
C LEU A 63 -5.88 -5.76 38.60
N ASP A 64 -5.08 -6.11 39.62
CA ASP A 64 -4.52 -5.17 40.58
C ASP A 64 -3.53 -4.21 39.89
N GLU A 65 -2.64 -4.75 39.05
CA GLU A 65 -1.69 -3.96 38.25
C GLU A 65 -2.42 -3.02 37.29
N LEU A 66 -3.46 -3.50 36.60
CA LEU A 66 -4.31 -2.68 35.74
C LEU A 66 -4.94 -1.52 36.51
N ALA A 67 -5.55 -1.79 37.67
CA ALA A 67 -6.19 -0.76 38.48
C ALA A 67 -5.20 0.29 39.00
N GLN A 68 -4.00 -0.14 39.40
CA GLN A 68 -2.92 0.75 39.82
C GLN A 68 -2.39 1.60 38.68
N THR A 69 -2.20 0.99 37.50
CA THR A 69 -1.72 1.68 36.30
C THR A 69 -2.69 2.75 35.83
N LEU A 70 -3.99 2.44 35.83
CA LEU A 70 -5.03 3.39 35.44
C LEU A 70 -5.25 4.48 36.49
N GLY A 71 -5.23 4.17 37.78
CA GLY A 71 -5.64 5.13 38.80
C GLY A 71 -7.09 5.62 38.57
N GLY A 72 -7.42 6.82 39.05
CA GLY A 72 -8.77 7.37 38.91
C GLY A 72 -9.84 6.50 39.59
N ARG A 73 -10.99 6.33 38.91
CA ARG A 73 -12.10 5.49 39.40
C ARG A 73 -12.65 4.63 38.29
N GLY A 74 -12.67 3.32 38.50
CA GLY A 74 -13.01 2.38 37.44
C GLY A 74 -13.44 1.01 37.93
N CYS A 75 -13.85 0.17 36.98
CA CYS A 75 -14.16 -1.22 37.21
C CYS A 75 -13.79 -2.10 36.01
N VAL A 76 -13.54 -3.37 36.28
CA VAL A 76 -13.45 -4.45 35.30
C VAL A 76 -14.65 -5.37 35.47
N ILE A 77 -15.26 -5.68 34.34
CA ILE A 77 -16.46 -6.49 34.19
C ILE A 77 -16.11 -7.72 33.37
N LYS A 78 -16.45 -8.90 33.88
CA LYS A 78 -16.29 -10.18 33.18
C LYS A 78 -17.56 -10.99 33.30
N ASP A 79 -18.08 -11.47 32.17
CA ASP A 79 -19.28 -12.31 32.09
C ASP A 79 -20.48 -11.73 32.88
N GLY A 80 -20.57 -10.40 32.96
CA GLY A 80 -21.66 -9.69 33.63
C GLY A 80 -21.52 -9.52 35.13
N SER A 81 -20.35 -9.84 35.71
CA SER A 81 -20.01 -9.54 37.11
C SER A 81 -18.85 -8.54 37.21
N ILE A 82 -18.86 -7.67 38.23
CA ILE A 82 -17.69 -6.85 38.58
C ILE A 82 -16.67 -7.77 39.24
N VAL A 83 -15.49 -7.88 38.63
CA VAL A 83 -14.35 -8.65 39.18
C VAL A 83 -13.33 -7.76 39.87
N ARG A 84 -13.32 -6.47 39.52
CA ARG A 84 -12.46 -5.47 40.16
C ARG A 84 -13.12 -4.11 40.08
N SER A 85 -13.03 -3.32 41.16
CA SER A 85 -13.43 -1.90 41.17
C SER A 85 -12.49 -1.10 42.05
N TRP A 86 -12.19 0.14 41.69
CA TRP A 86 -11.35 1.06 42.45
C TRP A 86 -11.88 2.49 42.35
N GLY A 87 -11.60 3.31 43.37
CA GLY A 87 -12.17 4.66 43.48
C GLY A 87 -13.69 4.67 43.70
N ASP A 88 -14.28 5.87 43.74
CA ASP A 88 -15.71 6.05 43.98
C ASP A 88 -16.54 5.69 42.72
N GLN A 89 -17.31 4.60 42.83
CA GLN A 89 -18.13 4.08 41.75
C GLN A 89 -19.42 4.88 41.53
N ALA A 90 -19.91 5.60 42.55
CA ALA A 90 -21.18 6.32 42.54
C ALA A 90 -21.01 7.80 42.14
N GLU A 91 -19.79 8.34 42.18
CA GLU A 91 -19.52 9.72 41.82
C GLU A 91 -19.94 9.99 40.36
N ILE A 92 -20.80 10.99 40.11
CA ILE A 92 -21.24 11.35 38.76
C ILE A 92 -20.27 12.36 38.16
N GLY A 93 -19.67 12.04 37.01
CA GLY A 93 -18.71 12.89 36.29
C GLY A 93 -19.02 13.01 34.81
N ASP A 94 -18.37 13.96 34.14
CA ASP A 94 -18.46 14.17 32.68
C ASP A 94 -17.68 13.08 31.94
N TRP A 95 -18.32 12.39 30.99
CA TRP A 95 -17.65 11.36 30.16
C TRP A 95 -17.04 11.91 28.87
N TYR A 96 -17.14 13.22 28.63
CA TYR A 96 -16.54 13.90 27.47
C TYR A 96 -16.88 13.19 26.14
N SER A 97 -15.88 12.91 25.31
CA SER A 97 -16.05 12.21 24.04
C SER A 97 -16.49 10.75 24.17
N SER A 98 -16.33 10.11 25.34
CA SER A 98 -16.88 8.77 25.58
C SER A 98 -18.41 8.76 25.64
N ALA A 99 -19.05 9.91 25.80
CA ALA A 99 -20.51 10.00 25.69
C ALA A 99 -21.02 9.93 24.23
N LYS A 100 -20.18 10.13 23.21
CA LYS A 100 -20.62 10.18 21.80
C LYS A 100 -21.28 8.87 21.31
N PRO A 101 -20.79 7.66 21.65
CA PRO A 101 -21.50 6.41 21.40
C PRO A 101 -22.97 6.36 21.84
N VAL A 102 -23.36 7.13 22.86
CA VAL A 102 -24.76 7.21 23.29
C VAL A 102 -25.62 7.87 22.20
N LEU A 103 -25.08 8.83 21.44
CA LEU A 103 -25.79 9.43 20.30
C LEU A 103 -26.07 8.41 19.19
N SER A 104 -25.07 7.58 18.83
CA SER A 104 -25.28 6.45 17.90
C SER A 104 -26.31 5.44 18.42
N THR A 105 -26.29 5.17 19.72
CA THR A 105 -27.29 4.31 20.35
C THR A 105 -28.70 4.91 20.21
N MET A 106 -28.84 6.22 20.42
CA MET A 106 -30.11 6.93 20.25
C MET A 106 -30.56 7.02 18.78
N LEU A 107 -29.65 7.15 17.82
CA LEU A 107 -29.95 7.02 16.39
C LEU A 107 -30.58 5.65 16.10
N PHE A 108 -29.97 4.57 16.60
CA PHE A 108 -30.49 3.22 16.35
C PHE A 108 -31.85 2.99 17.00
N PHE A 109 -32.11 3.55 18.20
CA PHE A 109 -33.46 3.58 18.76
C PHE A 109 -34.44 4.34 17.87
N ALA A 110 -34.07 5.53 17.37
CA ALA A 110 -34.93 6.30 16.46
C ALA A 110 -35.25 5.53 15.17
N ILE A 111 -34.28 4.80 14.61
CA ILE A 111 -34.50 3.94 13.44
C ILE A 111 -35.46 2.79 13.79
N GLN A 112 -35.22 2.11 14.90
CA GLN A 112 -36.07 1.00 15.36
C GLN A 112 -37.51 1.45 15.67
N GLU A 113 -37.68 2.68 16.15
CA GLU A 113 -38.97 3.31 16.43
C GLU A 113 -39.64 3.90 15.18
N GLY A 114 -38.99 3.82 14.00
CA GLY A 114 -39.51 4.35 12.74
C GLY A 114 -39.50 5.87 12.64
N LEU A 115 -38.72 6.55 13.47
CA LEU A 115 -38.55 8.02 13.44
C LEU A 115 -37.48 8.47 12.42
N ILE A 116 -36.59 7.55 12.03
CA ILE A 116 -35.54 7.74 11.03
C ILE A 116 -35.57 6.51 10.12
N GLU A 117 -35.46 6.69 8.80
CA GLU A 117 -35.52 5.62 7.82
C GLU A 117 -34.27 4.72 7.86
N GLY A 118 -33.11 5.32 8.10
CA GLY A 118 -31.84 4.62 8.21
C GLY A 118 -30.68 5.57 8.45
N VAL A 119 -29.47 5.02 8.58
CA VAL A 119 -28.26 5.82 8.84
C VAL A 119 -27.90 6.73 7.66
N ASP A 120 -28.34 6.41 6.44
CA ASP A 120 -28.08 7.18 5.23
C ASP A 120 -29.14 8.28 4.97
N GLN A 121 -30.12 8.45 5.86
CA GLN A 121 -31.08 9.53 5.75
C GLN A 121 -30.39 10.90 5.94
N PRO A 122 -30.62 11.86 5.03
CA PRO A 122 -30.10 13.23 5.17
C PRO A 122 -30.63 13.93 6.42
N VAL A 123 -29.76 14.62 7.15
CA VAL A 123 -30.22 15.42 8.31
C VAL A 123 -30.98 16.68 7.89
N ALA A 124 -30.82 17.12 6.63
CA ALA A 124 -31.58 18.23 6.06
C ALA A 124 -33.11 17.98 6.09
N ASP A 125 -33.54 16.73 6.01
CA ASP A 125 -34.95 16.32 6.05
C ASP A 125 -35.63 16.69 7.38
N PHE A 126 -34.84 16.98 8.42
CA PHE A 126 -35.29 17.36 9.75
C PHE A 126 -35.33 18.89 9.97
N GLY A 127 -35.31 19.67 8.88
CA GLY A 127 -35.56 21.11 8.90
C GLY A 127 -34.35 21.95 9.32
N TRP A 128 -33.15 21.54 8.92
CA TRP A 128 -31.93 22.33 9.04
C TRP A 128 -31.71 23.20 7.79
N ASP A 129 -31.36 24.46 7.97
CA ASP A 129 -31.01 25.38 6.89
C ASP A 129 -29.51 25.25 6.53
N LEU A 130 -29.17 24.10 5.95
CA LEU A 130 -27.79 23.78 5.56
C LEU A 130 -27.41 24.48 4.25
N ILE A 131 -26.19 25.02 4.23
CA ILE A 131 -25.57 25.53 3.01
C ILE A 131 -25.46 24.41 1.96
N PRO A 132 -25.42 24.74 0.65
CA PRO A 132 -25.48 23.74 -0.41
C PRO A 132 -24.54 22.54 -0.25
N LYS A 133 -23.30 22.76 0.21
CA LYS A 133 -22.32 21.68 0.40
C LYS A 133 -22.72 20.69 1.49
N ASP A 134 -23.40 21.15 2.54
CA ASP A 134 -23.73 20.38 3.73
C ASP A 134 -25.09 19.67 3.63
N ARG A 135 -25.89 19.95 2.59
CA ARG A 135 -27.23 19.35 2.44
C ARG A 135 -27.21 17.82 2.33
N GLY A 136 -26.11 17.25 1.87
CA GLY A 136 -25.90 15.80 1.76
C GLY A 136 -25.43 15.12 3.06
N ILE A 137 -25.31 15.84 4.18
CA ILE A 137 -24.93 15.23 5.46
C ILE A 137 -25.99 14.20 5.87
N THR A 138 -25.55 12.98 6.19
CA THR A 138 -26.39 11.89 6.69
C THR A 138 -26.01 11.56 8.13
N PHE A 139 -26.82 10.77 8.82
CA PHE A 139 -26.46 10.27 10.14
C PHE A 139 -25.19 9.40 10.13
N ARG A 140 -24.95 8.63 9.06
CA ARG A 140 -23.71 7.88 8.85
C ARG A 140 -22.50 8.82 8.81
N HIS A 141 -22.60 9.92 8.05
CA HIS A 141 -21.54 10.92 7.98
C HIS A 141 -21.21 11.52 9.36
N LEU A 142 -22.23 11.77 10.19
CA LEU A 142 -22.05 12.28 11.54
C LEU A 142 -21.45 11.24 12.49
N GLY A 143 -21.92 9.99 12.45
CA GLY A 143 -21.41 8.88 13.25
C GLY A 143 -19.98 8.46 12.89
N ALA A 144 -19.59 8.61 11.61
CA ALA A 144 -18.26 8.27 11.10
C ALA A 144 -17.27 9.45 11.09
N MET A 145 -17.69 10.66 11.47
CA MET A 145 -16.85 11.87 11.48
C MET A 145 -16.36 12.27 10.06
N THR A 146 -17.24 12.10 9.07
CA THR A 146 -17.01 12.40 7.65
C THR A 146 -18.02 13.40 7.09
N SER A 147 -18.71 14.16 7.94
CA SER A 147 -19.77 15.08 7.50
C SER A 147 -19.28 16.33 6.77
N GLY A 148 -18.03 16.76 6.99
CA GLY A 148 -17.55 18.04 6.47
C GLY A 148 -18.21 19.27 7.12
N TYR A 149 -19.10 19.11 8.10
CA TYR A 149 -19.73 20.25 8.78
C TYR A 149 -18.68 21.11 9.49
N ALA A 150 -18.74 22.43 9.33
CA ALA A 150 -17.70 23.36 9.80
C ALA A 150 -16.29 23.12 9.23
N ARG A 151 -16.17 22.37 8.14
CA ARG A 151 -14.94 22.12 7.36
C ARG A 151 -15.18 22.55 5.91
N PRO A 152 -14.13 22.79 5.09
CA PRO A 152 -14.33 23.18 3.70
C PRO A 152 -14.86 22.05 2.82
N GLU A 153 -14.61 20.79 3.18
CA GLU A 153 -15.01 19.62 2.40
C GLU A 153 -16.52 19.31 2.54
N GLY A 154 -17.06 18.61 1.54
CA GLY A 154 -18.40 18.05 1.57
C GLY A 154 -18.48 16.71 2.31
N PRO A 155 -19.70 16.18 2.52
CA PRO A 155 -19.92 14.90 3.19
C PRO A 155 -19.24 13.74 2.45
N GLY A 156 -18.44 12.95 3.16
CA GLY A 156 -17.71 11.80 2.64
C GLY A 156 -16.37 12.12 1.99
N GLU A 157 -16.04 13.39 1.73
CA GLU A 157 -14.82 13.78 1.01
C GLU A 157 -13.56 13.75 1.88
N ALA A 158 -13.70 14.01 3.19
CA ALA A 158 -12.59 14.01 4.12
C ALA A 158 -13.01 13.63 5.55
N TRP A 159 -12.04 13.16 6.33
CA TRP A 159 -12.20 12.78 7.71
C TRP A 159 -11.67 13.84 8.69
N ALA A 160 -12.50 14.18 9.68
CA ALA A 160 -12.16 15.11 10.75
C ALA A 160 -12.88 14.73 12.05
N TYR A 161 -12.14 14.47 13.13
CA TYR A 161 -12.75 14.26 14.45
C TYR A 161 -13.33 15.58 14.97
N ASN A 162 -14.65 15.73 14.85
CA ASN A 162 -15.29 17.04 14.76
C ASN A 162 -16.45 17.20 15.76
N ASP A 163 -16.27 18.10 16.73
CA ASP A 163 -17.26 18.32 17.78
C ASP A 163 -18.44 19.20 17.35
N PHE A 164 -18.32 19.97 16.27
CA PHE A 164 -19.45 20.71 15.69
C PHE A 164 -20.41 19.76 14.97
N ALA A 165 -19.87 18.78 14.24
CA ALA A 165 -20.67 17.71 13.65
C ALA A 165 -21.42 16.91 14.74
N ILE A 166 -20.77 16.62 15.87
CA ILE A 166 -21.42 15.95 17.00
C ILE A 166 -22.52 16.81 17.62
N GLN A 167 -22.33 18.13 17.70
CA GLN A 167 -23.39 19.02 18.16
C GLN A 167 -24.60 19.01 17.20
N LEU A 168 -24.36 19.05 15.89
CA LEU A 168 -25.42 18.93 14.87
C LEU A 168 -26.15 17.59 15.01
N TYR A 169 -25.41 16.50 15.21
CA TYR A 169 -25.96 15.16 15.39
C TYR A 169 -26.86 15.09 16.63
N GLN A 170 -26.35 15.56 17.76
CA GLN A 170 -27.07 15.61 19.02
C GLN A 170 -28.36 16.44 18.92
N MET A 171 -28.28 17.64 18.36
CA MET A 171 -29.45 18.52 18.22
C MET A 171 -30.47 17.95 17.25
N THR A 172 -30.02 17.30 16.17
CA THR A 172 -30.94 16.61 15.24
C THR A 172 -31.72 15.53 15.97
N LEU A 173 -31.04 14.65 16.71
CA LEU A 173 -31.71 13.58 17.47
C LEU A 173 -32.65 14.14 18.54
N PHE A 174 -32.19 15.05 19.40
CA PHE A 174 -33.00 15.47 20.54
C PHE A 174 -34.05 16.54 20.21
N ASP A 175 -33.75 17.52 19.35
CA ASP A 175 -34.65 18.65 19.08
C ASP A 175 -35.59 18.40 17.91
N LYS A 176 -35.16 17.61 16.91
CA LYS A 176 -35.92 17.45 15.65
C LYS A 176 -36.58 16.09 15.55
N VAL A 177 -35.91 15.03 16.00
CA VAL A 177 -36.41 13.64 15.93
C VAL A 177 -37.26 13.32 17.15
N PHE A 178 -36.66 13.30 18.35
CA PHE A 178 -37.35 12.92 19.58
C PHE A 178 -38.15 14.05 20.23
N LYS A 179 -37.73 15.31 20.06
CA LYS A 179 -38.42 16.54 20.49
C LYS A 179 -38.72 16.62 22.01
N GLY A 180 -37.69 16.52 22.85
CA GLY A 180 -37.87 16.51 24.31
C GLY A 180 -36.58 16.72 25.11
N ASP A 181 -36.69 16.60 26.44
CA ASP A 181 -35.53 16.68 27.34
C ASP A 181 -34.59 15.48 27.13
N SER A 182 -33.27 15.73 27.14
CA SER A 182 -32.27 14.70 26.87
C SER A 182 -32.31 13.57 27.88
N LYS A 183 -32.55 13.85 29.17
CA LYS A 183 -32.63 12.82 30.21
C LYS A 183 -33.87 11.97 30.01
N GLU A 184 -35.03 12.61 29.83
CA GLU A 184 -36.30 11.90 29.63
C GLU A 184 -36.27 11.00 28.38
N ILE A 185 -35.67 11.50 27.28
CA ILE A 185 -35.54 10.75 26.04
C ILE A 185 -34.63 9.54 26.23
N VAL A 186 -33.46 9.73 26.84
CA VAL A 186 -32.45 8.67 26.99
C VAL A 186 -32.91 7.61 28.00
N GLU A 187 -33.46 8.04 29.14
CA GLU A 187 -33.94 7.14 30.20
C GLU A 187 -35.37 6.63 29.99
N ALA A 188 -35.94 6.77 28.78
CA ALA A 188 -37.22 6.17 28.46
C ALA A 188 -37.19 4.64 28.72
N PRO A 189 -38.24 4.02 29.32
CA PRO A 189 -38.22 2.59 29.69
C PRO A 189 -38.07 1.61 28.51
N ASN A 190 -38.36 2.05 27.29
CA ASN A 190 -38.15 1.29 26.05
C ASN A 190 -36.78 1.55 25.40
N ARG A 191 -35.95 2.40 26.00
CA ARG A 191 -34.58 2.75 25.58
C ARG A 191 -33.59 2.47 26.71
N LEU A 192 -32.63 3.35 26.99
CA LEU A 192 -31.59 3.10 28.00
C LEU A 192 -32.11 3.09 29.44
N GLY A 193 -33.34 3.57 29.70
CA GLY A 193 -33.97 3.42 31.01
C GLY A 193 -34.15 1.97 31.45
N ALA A 194 -34.28 1.04 30.50
CA ALA A 194 -34.36 -0.40 30.76
C ALA A 194 -33.09 -0.96 31.42
N LEU A 195 -31.96 -0.24 31.34
CA LEU A 195 -30.71 -0.66 31.94
C LEU A 195 -30.70 -0.53 33.46
N GLY A 196 -31.59 0.27 34.07
CA GLY A 196 -31.69 0.39 35.54
C GLY A 196 -30.53 1.13 36.20
N PHE A 197 -30.24 2.36 35.75
CA PHE A 197 -29.19 3.21 36.31
C PHE A 197 -29.37 3.46 37.83
N GLN A 198 -28.33 3.19 38.62
CA GLN A 198 -28.33 3.26 40.08
C GLN A 198 -28.24 4.70 40.60
N ASP A 199 -27.41 5.54 39.97
CA ASP A 199 -27.20 6.94 40.33
C ASP A 199 -27.95 7.90 39.41
N GLY A 200 -28.30 7.41 38.22
CA GLY A 200 -29.03 8.14 37.18
C GLY A 200 -28.11 9.02 36.34
N LEU A 201 -28.51 9.25 35.10
CA LEU A 201 -27.77 10.06 34.16
C LEU A 201 -28.06 11.56 34.36
N ARG A 202 -27.07 12.41 34.08
CA ARG A 202 -27.22 13.87 34.04
C ARG A 202 -26.71 14.42 32.72
N PHE A 203 -27.25 15.55 32.29
CA PHE A 203 -26.85 16.21 31.06
C PHE A 203 -26.49 17.67 31.38
N ASN A 204 -25.32 18.13 30.92
CA ASN A 204 -24.91 19.52 31.16
C ASN A 204 -25.59 20.50 30.18
N GLN A 205 -25.23 21.78 30.23
CA GLN A 205 -25.83 22.81 29.37
C GLN A 205 -25.62 22.56 27.86
N LYS A 206 -24.56 21.82 27.49
CA LYS A 206 -24.31 21.38 26.11
C LYS A 206 -24.97 20.02 25.79
N ARG A 207 -25.79 19.49 26.70
CA ARG A 207 -26.41 18.14 26.65
C ARG A 207 -25.41 17.00 26.58
N ARG A 208 -24.18 17.20 27.05
CA ARG A 208 -23.21 16.11 27.18
C ARG A 208 -23.50 15.28 28.44
N LEU A 209 -23.38 13.96 28.30
CA LEU A 209 -23.70 12.99 29.34
C LEU A 209 -22.70 13.02 30.49
N HIS A 210 -23.23 13.05 31.71
CA HIS A 210 -22.55 12.76 32.95
C HIS A 210 -23.16 11.49 33.57
N ALA A 211 -22.31 10.60 34.07
CA ALA A 211 -22.72 9.33 34.66
C ALA A 211 -21.70 8.87 35.71
N SER A 212 -22.13 8.00 36.63
CA SER A 212 -21.21 7.27 37.49
C SER A 212 -20.53 6.13 36.72
N VAL A 213 -19.43 5.57 37.25
CA VAL A 213 -18.72 4.45 36.60
C VAL A 213 -19.64 3.27 36.42
N ARG A 214 -20.39 2.90 37.48
CA ARG A 214 -21.31 1.76 37.45
C ARG A 214 -22.48 1.94 36.49
N ASP A 215 -22.93 3.17 36.26
CA ASP A 215 -24.01 3.45 35.31
C ASP A 215 -23.51 3.52 33.87
N PHE A 216 -22.36 4.13 33.63
CA PHE A 216 -21.73 4.13 32.31
C PHE A 216 -21.36 2.71 31.87
N SER A 217 -20.92 1.87 32.81
CA SER A 217 -20.68 0.44 32.58
C SER A 217 -21.89 -0.32 32.07
N ARG A 218 -23.13 0.04 32.45
CA ARG A 218 -24.33 -0.60 31.92
C ARG A 218 -24.51 -0.32 30.42
N ILE A 219 -24.15 0.88 29.96
CA ILE A 219 -24.20 1.26 28.53
C ILE A 219 -23.15 0.46 27.74
N VAL A 220 -21.93 0.35 28.27
CA VAL A 220 -20.86 -0.46 27.66
C VAL A 220 -21.27 -1.93 27.59
N TRP A 221 -21.88 -2.46 28.66
CA TRP A 221 -22.34 -3.84 28.71
C TRP A 221 -23.47 -4.13 27.72
N LEU A 222 -24.37 -3.17 27.45
CA LEU A 222 -25.38 -3.29 26.39
C LEU A 222 -24.73 -3.45 25.00
N TRP A 223 -23.68 -2.68 24.72
CA TRP A 223 -22.94 -2.76 23.44
C TRP A 223 -22.20 -4.08 23.28
N LEU A 224 -21.47 -4.51 24.31
CA LEU A 224 -20.81 -5.81 24.32
C LEU A 224 -21.82 -6.95 24.04
N ASN A 225 -23.02 -6.85 24.60
CA ASN A 225 -24.10 -7.83 24.42
C ASN A 225 -25.02 -7.56 23.22
N LYS A 226 -24.58 -6.73 22.27
CA LYS A 226 -25.27 -6.46 21.01
C LYS A 226 -26.76 -6.11 21.19
N GLY A 227 -27.05 -5.24 22.16
CA GLY A 227 -28.40 -4.73 22.42
C GLY A 227 -29.29 -5.66 23.25
N ARG A 228 -28.81 -6.84 23.66
CA ARG A 228 -29.52 -7.71 24.60
C ARG A 228 -29.34 -7.19 26.03
N TRP A 229 -30.43 -7.18 26.80
CA TRP A 229 -30.44 -6.87 28.23
C TRP A 229 -31.41 -7.80 28.97
N GLY A 230 -30.86 -8.74 29.74
CA GLY A 230 -31.62 -9.85 30.30
C GLY A 230 -32.26 -10.70 29.19
N ASP A 231 -33.56 -10.94 29.32
CA ASP A 231 -34.34 -11.71 28.34
C ASP A 231 -34.86 -10.86 27.17
N ARG A 232 -34.53 -9.57 27.12
CA ARG A 232 -35.04 -8.63 26.12
C ARG A 232 -33.96 -8.27 25.11
N GLN A 233 -34.28 -8.34 23.82
CA GLN A 233 -33.54 -7.62 22.78
C GLN A 233 -34.03 -6.17 22.79
N LEU A 234 -33.30 -5.28 23.46
CA LEU A 234 -33.70 -3.88 23.64
C LEU A 234 -33.48 -3.07 22.37
N LEU A 235 -32.35 -3.31 21.71
CA LEU A 235 -31.99 -2.69 20.43
C LEU A 235 -31.60 -3.79 19.45
N ASP A 236 -32.10 -3.75 18.21
CA ASP A 236 -31.92 -4.80 17.22
C ASP A 236 -30.43 -5.18 17.03
N ARG A 237 -30.16 -6.48 17.07
CA ARG A 237 -28.82 -7.05 16.92
C ARG A 237 -28.14 -6.62 15.62
N ARG A 238 -28.91 -6.37 14.55
CA ARG A 238 -28.38 -5.94 13.24
C ARG A 238 -27.54 -4.68 13.34
N PHE A 239 -27.88 -3.75 14.24
CA PHE A 239 -27.12 -2.49 14.37
C PHE A 239 -25.69 -2.74 14.83
N PHE A 240 -25.47 -3.76 15.65
CA PHE A 240 -24.13 -4.11 16.13
C PHE A 240 -23.37 -4.92 15.09
N GLU A 241 -24.05 -5.79 14.33
CA GLU A 241 -23.42 -6.58 13.28
C GLU A 241 -23.02 -5.73 12.07
N GLU A 242 -23.79 -4.69 11.75
CA GLU A 242 -23.51 -3.79 10.62
C GLU A 242 -22.59 -2.61 10.99
N TYR A 243 -22.71 -2.07 12.20
CA TYR A 243 -22.13 -0.76 12.54
C TYR A 243 -21.11 -0.77 13.69
N MET A 244 -20.91 -1.89 14.40
CA MET A 244 -19.82 -2.05 15.36
C MET A 244 -18.54 -2.54 14.65
N THR A 245 -18.17 -1.82 13.60
CA THR A 245 -16.98 -2.03 12.77
C THR A 245 -16.54 -0.66 12.22
N PRO A 246 -15.26 -0.46 11.83
CA PRO A 246 -14.85 0.79 11.18
C PRO A 246 -15.79 1.16 10.02
N GLN A 247 -16.22 2.42 10.00
CA GLN A 247 -17.05 3.01 8.94
C GLN A 247 -16.31 4.09 8.16
N THR A 248 -15.08 4.40 8.58
CA THR A 248 -14.18 5.33 7.90
C THR A 248 -13.27 4.55 6.95
N PRO A 249 -13.31 4.80 5.64
CA PRO A 249 -12.38 4.16 4.71
C PRO A 249 -10.93 4.45 5.11
N LYS A 250 -10.03 3.45 5.04
CA LYS A 250 -8.61 3.62 5.39
C LYS A 250 -7.92 4.71 4.56
N ASN A 251 -8.33 4.86 3.30
CA ASN A 251 -7.76 5.80 2.35
C ASN A 251 -8.46 7.17 2.32
N ILE A 252 -9.47 7.41 3.16
CA ILE A 252 -10.15 8.72 3.13
C ILE A 252 -9.15 9.85 3.42
N PRO A 253 -9.15 10.94 2.62
CA PRO A 253 -8.35 12.12 2.89
C PRO A 253 -8.65 12.71 4.27
N ARG A 254 -7.68 13.44 4.83
CA ARG A 254 -7.95 14.29 5.99
C ARG A 254 -8.40 15.66 5.49
N THR A 255 -9.16 16.35 6.33
CA THR A 255 -9.52 17.75 6.06
C THR A 255 -8.27 18.63 5.91
N SER A 256 -8.31 19.55 4.95
CA SER A 256 -7.16 20.27 4.40
C SER A 256 -6.84 21.61 5.05
N LYS A 257 -7.82 22.29 5.68
CA LYS A 257 -7.65 23.65 6.25
C LYS A 257 -8.11 23.73 7.69
N GLU A 258 -7.39 24.39 8.60
CA GLU A 258 -7.81 24.49 10.01
C GLU A 258 -9.04 25.38 10.27
N GLU A 259 -9.52 26.13 9.27
CA GLU A 259 -10.69 27.03 9.40
C GLU A 259 -11.95 26.30 9.88
N GLU A 260 -12.65 26.91 10.85
CA GLU A 260 -13.91 26.43 11.40
C GLU A 260 -15.05 27.34 10.94
N ASP A 261 -16.05 26.77 10.26
CA ASP A 261 -17.20 27.53 9.73
C ASP A 261 -18.54 26.98 10.24
N ASP A 262 -18.91 27.35 11.46
CA ASP A 262 -20.19 26.97 12.08
C ASP A 262 -21.35 27.80 11.53
N THR A 263 -21.77 27.50 10.31
CA THR A 263 -22.82 28.24 9.59
C THR A 263 -24.17 28.26 10.32
N LEU A 264 -24.51 27.23 11.11
CA LEU A 264 -25.74 27.18 11.90
C LEU A 264 -25.62 27.85 13.27
N ARG A 265 -24.42 28.25 13.69
CA ARG A 265 -24.14 28.85 15.02
C ARG A 265 -24.59 27.95 16.18
N ILE A 266 -24.47 26.63 16.02
CA ILE A 266 -24.88 25.63 17.02
C ILE A 266 -23.80 25.41 18.10
N GLY A 267 -22.58 25.88 17.86
CA GLY A 267 -21.43 25.68 18.72
C GLY A 267 -20.89 24.25 18.69
N SER A 268 -19.90 23.99 19.54
CA SER A 268 -19.26 22.68 19.62
C SER A 268 -19.71 21.86 20.83
N TYR A 269 -19.69 20.54 20.66
CA TYR A 269 -19.93 19.57 21.72
C TYR A 269 -18.93 19.66 22.89
N GLY A 270 -17.77 20.32 22.70
CA GLY A 270 -16.76 20.48 23.75
C GLY A 270 -15.38 20.89 23.24
N GLY A 271 -14.98 20.38 22.08
CA GLY A 271 -13.69 20.64 21.43
C GLY A 271 -13.83 21.47 20.15
N HIS A 272 -12.94 21.21 19.20
CA HIS A 272 -12.86 21.88 17.91
C HIS A 272 -13.25 20.92 16.76
N SER A 273 -13.23 21.41 15.53
CA SER A 273 -13.68 20.71 14.32
C SER A 273 -12.69 19.70 13.75
N ASN A 274 -11.50 19.53 14.35
CA ASN A 274 -10.45 18.60 13.87
C ASN A 274 -9.42 18.21 14.96
N GLN A 275 -9.73 17.26 15.85
CA GLN A 275 -8.94 17.04 17.10
C GLN A 275 -7.80 16.01 17.04
N THR A 276 -7.83 15.03 16.14
CA THR A 276 -6.83 13.94 16.07
C THR A 276 -6.64 13.48 14.63
N TYR A 277 -5.53 12.79 14.36
CA TYR A 277 -5.18 12.25 13.05
C TYR A 277 -5.54 10.77 12.85
N HIS A 278 -5.99 10.10 13.91
CA HIS A 278 -5.98 8.64 13.98
C HIS A 278 -7.27 7.92 13.53
N GLY A 279 -8.27 8.55 12.92
CA GLY A 279 -9.55 7.86 12.65
C GLY A 279 -9.71 7.02 11.36
N PRO A 280 -9.09 7.35 10.22
CA PRO A 280 -9.28 6.58 8.98
C PRO A 280 -8.91 5.10 9.14
N GLY A 281 -9.89 4.21 8.93
CA GLY A 281 -9.73 2.76 9.07
C GLY A 281 -10.09 2.19 10.44
N ILE A 282 -10.23 3.01 11.47
CA ILE A 282 -10.38 2.53 12.86
C ILE A 282 -11.50 3.24 13.63
N TYR A 283 -12.40 3.96 12.94
CA TYR A 283 -13.48 4.72 13.58
C TYR A 283 -14.83 4.48 12.92
N GLY A 284 -15.91 4.50 13.69
CA GLY A 284 -17.26 4.29 13.16
C GLY A 284 -18.34 4.37 14.23
N PHE A 285 -19.46 5.02 13.92
CA PHE A 285 -20.58 5.27 14.84
C PHE A 285 -20.14 5.67 16.26
N ASN A 286 -19.15 6.54 16.30
CA ASN A 286 -18.53 7.12 17.48
C ASN A 286 -17.68 6.20 18.38
N TRP A 287 -17.38 4.98 17.92
CA TRP A 287 -16.43 4.05 18.53
C TRP A 287 -15.08 4.01 17.81
N TRP A 288 -14.04 3.66 18.56
CA TRP A 288 -12.70 3.33 18.09
C TRP A 288 -12.52 1.82 18.06
N PHE A 289 -11.86 1.29 17.04
CA PHE A 289 -11.71 -0.14 16.79
C PHE A 289 -10.25 -0.56 16.76
N ASN A 290 -9.98 -1.77 17.25
CA ASN A 290 -8.64 -2.36 17.17
C ASN A 290 -8.32 -2.93 15.79
N ASP A 291 -8.29 -2.06 14.79
CA ASP A 291 -7.94 -2.41 13.40
C ASP A 291 -6.66 -1.66 12.97
N THR A 292 -6.18 -1.97 11.78
CA THR A 292 -5.12 -1.24 11.07
C THR A 292 -5.68 0.05 10.50
N GLY A 293 -4.99 1.16 10.76
CA GLY A 293 -5.36 2.48 10.28
C GLY A 293 -4.44 2.99 9.18
N ARG A 294 -4.77 4.14 8.59
CA ARG A 294 -3.92 4.82 7.59
C ARG A 294 -2.48 5.06 8.10
N LEU A 295 -2.33 5.35 9.39
CA LEU A 295 -1.05 5.67 10.02
C LEU A 295 -0.34 4.46 10.63
N ASN A 296 -0.99 3.30 10.66
CA ASN A 296 -0.49 2.05 11.21
C ASN A 296 -0.97 0.87 10.34
N PRO A 297 -0.53 0.80 9.07
CA PRO A 297 -1.04 -0.20 8.12
C PRO A 297 -0.64 -1.64 8.50
N ASP A 298 0.46 -1.80 9.24
CA ASP A 298 1.05 -3.11 9.56
C ASP A 298 0.73 -3.63 10.96
N ASN A 299 0.17 -2.80 11.82
CA ASN A 299 -0.09 -3.14 13.21
C ASN A 299 -1.51 -2.73 13.58
N LEU A 300 -2.22 -3.56 14.35
CA LEU A 300 -3.48 -3.14 14.97
C LEU A 300 -3.24 -1.90 15.84
N THR A 301 -4.28 -1.10 16.04
CA THR A 301 -4.19 0.11 16.88
C THR A 301 -3.65 -0.19 18.29
N TRP A 302 -4.06 -1.31 18.88
CA TRP A 302 -3.59 -1.87 20.14
C TRP A 302 -3.12 -3.32 19.89
N PRO A 303 -1.86 -3.52 19.47
CA PRO A 303 -1.36 -4.80 18.94
C PRO A 303 -1.32 -5.97 19.94
N ASP A 304 -1.37 -5.69 21.24
CA ASP A 304 -1.36 -6.73 22.29
C ASP A 304 -2.75 -7.01 22.87
N ALA A 305 -3.77 -6.32 22.35
CA ALA A 305 -5.18 -6.58 22.65
C ALA A 305 -5.82 -7.42 21.53
N PRO A 306 -6.89 -8.18 21.82
CA PRO A 306 -7.66 -8.90 20.81
C PRO A 306 -8.15 -7.98 19.68
N PRO A 307 -8.19 -8.44 18.41
CA PRO A 307 -8.62 -7.62 17.27
C PRO A 307 -10.06 -7.09 17.37
N ASP A 308 -10.91 -7.73 18.15
CA ASP A 308 -12.30 -7.29 18.37
C ASP A 308 -12.45 -6.29 19.54
N THR A 309 -11.34 -5.75 20.06
CA THR A 309 -11.36 -4.71 21.09
C THR A 309 -11.97 -3.41 20.53
N VAL A 310 -12.91 -2.83 21.27
CA VAL A 310 -13.61 -1.59 20.93
C VAL A 310 -13.46 -0.60 22.09
N MET A 311 -13.24 0.68 21.80
CA MET A 311 -13.06 1.72 22.82
C MET A 311 -13.84 3.01 22.57
N SER A 312 -14.20 3.67 23.66
CA SER A 312 -14.57 5.08 23.67
C SER A 312 -13.47 5.89 24.37
N LEU A 313 -12.98 6.96 23.73
CA LEU A 313 -11.89 7.78 24.24
C LEU A 313 -12.43 9.15 24.66
N GLY A 314 -12.40 9.43 25.97
CA GLY A 314 -12.84 10.70 26.55
C GLY A 314 -11.67 11.52 27.08
N PHE A 315 -11.79 12.85 26.99
CA PHE A 315 -10.79 13.77 27.52
C PHE A 315 -10.54 13.53 29.01
N GLY A 316 -9.29 13.73 29.45
CA GLY A 316 -8.89 13.57 30.85
C GLY A 316 -9.00 12.14 31.36
N GLY A 317 -8.93 11.13 30.49
CA GLY A 317 -8.89 9.73 30.92
C GLY A 317 -10.24 9.09 31.19
N ASN A 318 -11.34 9.68 30.70
CA ASN A 318 -12.69 9.16 30.85
C ASN A 318 -13.02 8.20 29.72
N CYS A 319 -12.50 6.97 29.80
CA CYS A 319 -12.51 6.01 28.70
C CYS A 319 -13.23 4.71 29.07
N SER A 320 -13.71 4.01 28.05
CA SER A 320 -14.17 2.63 28.19
C SER A 320 -13.59 1.77 27.08
N ALA A 321 -13.40 0.49 27.38
CA ALA A 321 -12.99 -0.54 26.45
C ALA A 321 -13.82 -1.79 26.69
N PHE A 322 -14.14 -2.53 25.63
CA PHE A 322 -14.74 -3.84 25.74
C PHE A 322 -14.21 -4.79 24.67
N ILE A 323 -14.19 -6.08 25.01
CA ILE A 323 -13.63 -7.16 24.21
C ILE A 323 -14.69 -8.27 24.13
N PRO A 324 -15.48 -8.31 23.03
CA PRO A 324 -16.57 -9.27 22.87
C PRO A 324 -16.13 -10.73 23.02
N SER A 325 -15.01 -11.11 22.41
CA SER A 325 -14.44 -12.47 22.44
C SER A 325 -14.09 -12.96 23.84
N LEU A 326 -13.83 -12.04 24.76
CA LEU A 326 -13.54 -12.32 26.17
C LEU A 326 -14.70 -11.99 27.10
N SER A 327 -15.82 -11.47 26.60
CA SER A 327 -16.94 -10.95 27.40
C SER A 327 -16.45 -10.06 28.55
N LEU A 328 -15.53 -9.15 28.20
CA LEU A 328 -14.76 -8.32 29.14
C LEU A 328 -15.01 -6.84 28.85
N ALA A 329 -15.16 -6.02 29.90
CA ALA A 329 -15.15 -4.57 29.77
C ALA A 329 -14.30 -3.90 30.87
N VAL A 330 -13.62 -2.82 30.50
CA VAL A 330 -12.86 -1.95 31.40
C VAL A 330 -13.44 -0.54 31.27
N VAL A 331 -13.90 0.03 32.37
CA VAL A 331 -14.55 1.34 32.39
C VAL A 331 -13.86 2.18 33.46
N CYS A 332 -13.25 3.29 33.07
CA CYS A 332 -12.46 4.11 33.99
C CYS A 332 -12.66 5.59 33.70
N ALA A 333 -13.10 6.32 34.71
CA ALA A 333 -13.13 7.78 34.73
C ALA A 333 -11.82 8.31 35.33
N GLN A 334 -11.28 9.38 34.74
CA GLN A 334 -10.04 10.04 35.17
C GLN A 334 -8.83 9.09 35.29
N GLY A 335 -8.73 8.12 34.38
CA GLY A 335 -7.62 7.16 34.35
C GLY A 335 -6.44 7.59 33.48
N GLU A 336 -5.24 7.09 33.79
CA GLU A 336 -4.00 7.34 33.06
C GLU A 336 -3.86 6.43 31.82
N TRP A 337 -4.75 6.63 30.84
CA TRP A 337 -4.73 5.91 29.56
C TRP A 337 -3.59 6.35 28.64
N GLY A 338 -2.95 7.50 28.91
CA GLY A 338 -1.98 8.13 28.01
C GLY A 338 -2.62 8.72 26.75
N LYS A 339 -1.77 9.19 25.82
CA LYS A 339 -2.21 9.64 24.49
C LYS A 339 -2.41 8.45 23.57
N GLU A 340 -3.34 8.58 22.63
CA GLU A 340 -3.51 7.64 21.52
C GLU A 340 -2.21 7.56 20.70
N LYS A 341 -1.67 6.35 20.57
CA LYS A 341 -0.48 6.03 19.77
C LYS A 341 -0.73 4.70 19.05
N ALA A 342 -1.50 4.74 17.97
CA ALA A 342 -1.90 3.55 17.22
C ALA A 342 -0.67 2.74 16.74
N GLY A 343 -0.68 1.42 16.98
CA GLY A 343 0.40 0.52 16.57
C GLY A 343 1.61 0.48 17.50
N ASP A 344 1.64 1.27 18.58
CA ASP A 344 2.74 1.30 19.55
C ASP A 344 2.46 0.33 20.73
N PRO A 345 3.14 -0.83 20.81
CA PRO A 345 2.94 -1.78 21.90
C PRO A 345 3.37 -1.23 23.26
N THR A 346 4.23 -0.20 23.30
CA THR A 346 4.71 0.42 24.53
C THR A 346 3.76 1.46 25.10
N SER A 347 2.76 1.89 24.32
CA SER A 347 1.81 2.91 24.73
C SER A 347 1.05 2.50 26.01
N PRO A 348 0.80 3.43 26.97
CA PRO A 348 0.07 3.10 28.19
C PRO A 348 -1.31 2.47 27.90
N MET A 349 -2.01 2.97 26.88
CA MET A 349 -3.29 2.44 26.44
C MET A 349 -3.20 0.97 26.01
N ASN A 350 -2.25 0.62 25.12
CA ASN A 350 -2.05 -0.77 24.70
C ASN A 350 -1.72 -1.68 25.89
N ARG A 351 -0.82 -1.24 26.78
CA ARG A 351 -0.43 -2.03 27.97
C ARG A 351 -1.61 -2.31 28.90
N VAL A 352 -2.48 -1.32 29.14
CA VAL A 352 -3.69 -1.51 29.97
C VAL A 352 -4.64 -2.52 29.33
N LEU A 353 -4.87 -2.43 28.02
CA LEU A 353 -5.73 -3.37 27.30
C LEU A 353 -5.14 -4.79 27.31
N ALA A 354 -3.82 -4.91 27.14
CA ALA A 354 -3.10 -6.18 27.21
C ALA A 354 -3.22 -6.80 28.61
N LEU A 355 -3.06 -6.02 29.68
CA LEU A 355 -3.27 -6.49 31.06
C LEU A 355 -4.70 -7.00 31.26
N ALA A 356 -5.71 -6.27 30.76
CA ALA A 356 -7.11 -6.68 30.86
C ALA A 356 -7.36 -8.00 30.13
N ALA A 357 -6.88 -8.12 28.89
CA ALA A 357 -7.06 -9.30 28.06
C ALA A 357 -6.34 -10.52 28.67
N ARG A 358 -5.07 -10.35 29.09
CA ARG A 358 -4.28 -11.43 29.72
C ARG A 358 -4.87 -11.85 31.05
N ALA A 359 -5.38 -10.91 31.85
CA ALA A 359 -6.13 -11.23 33.07
C ALA A 359 -7.36 -12.09 32.77
N ALA A 360 -7.96 -11.97 31.58
CA ALA A 360 -9.08 -12.79 31.12
C ALA A 360 -8.66 -14.06 30.36
N GLY A 361 -7.37 -14.43 30.40
CA GLY A 361 -6.87 -15.65 29.76
C GLY A 361 -6.58 -15.52 28.26
N TYR A 362 -6.54 -14.30 27.71
CA TYR A 362 -6.10 -14.10 26.33
C TYR A 362 -4.63 -14.46 26.17
N ALA A 363 -4.36 -15.35 25.22
CA ALA A 363 -3.04 -15.57 24.66
C ALA A 363 -3.06 -15.08 23.22
N GLU A 364 -2.07 -14.27 22.85
CA GLU A 364 -1.92 -13.82 21.46
C GLU A 364 -1.79 -15.03 20.53
N PRO A 365 -2.39 -14.96 19.32
CA PRO A 365 -2.20 -16.01 18.35
C PRO A 365 -0.70 -16.12 18.00
N PRO A 366 -0.17 -17.34 17.81
CA PRO A 366 1.26 -17.53 17.54
C PRO A 366 1.70 -16.91 16.20
N VAL A 367 0.74 -16.53 15.33
CA VAL A 367 0.95 -15.74 14.12
C VAL A 367 -0.09 -14.62 14.11
N ARG A 368 0.38 -13.37 14.08
CA ARG A 368 -0.42 -12.17 13.85
C ARG A 368 -0.50 -11.92 12.35
N VAL A 369 -1.71 -11.65 11.86
CA VAL A 369 -1.99 -11.29 10.47
C VAL A 369 -2.37 -9.82 10.42
N SER A 370 -1.75 -9.05 9.54
CA SER A 370 -2.07 -7.64 9.31
C SER A 370 -2.06 -7.26 7.83
N GLY A 371 -2.44 -6.03 7.53
CA GLY A 371 -2.71 -5.55 6.17
C GLY A 371 -4.17 -5.75 5.72
N ASP A 372 -4.50 -5.18 4.58
CA ASP A 372 -5.81 -5.37 3.95
C ASP A 372 -5.86 -6.78 3.35
N LEU A 373 -6.75 -7.65 3.85
CA LEU A 373 -6.93 -9.02 3.34
C LEU A 373 -7.67 -9.02 1.98
N LEU A 374 -7.10 -8.35 0.99
CA LEU A 374 -7.67 -8.13 -0.33
C LEU A 374 -6.69 -8.58 -1.42
N LYS A 375 -7.23 -8.99 -2.56
CA LYS A 375 -6.44 -9.37 -3.75
C LYS A 375 -5.53 -8.22 -4.18
N TRP A 376 -4.26 -8.52 -4.46
CA TRP A 376 -3.19 -7.56 -4.82
C TRP A 376 -2.68 -6.66 -3.69
N HIS A 377 -3.10 -6.87 -2.44
CA HIS A 377 -2.60 -6.11 -1.29
C HIS A 377 -1.59 -6.93 -0.50
N ARG A 378 -0.64 -6.24 0.12
CA ARG A 378 0.30 -6.87 1.05
C ARG A 378 -0.44 -7.40 2.28
N VAL A 379 -0.41 -8.72 2.44
CA VAL A 379 -0.78 -9.43 3.67
C VAL A 379 0.50 -9.74 4.43
N THR A 380 0.55 -9.32 5.69
CA THR A 380 1.72 -9.48 6.54
C THR A 380 1.45 -10.55 7.58
N LEU A 381 2.29 -11.60 7.63
CA LEU A 381 2.35 -12.53 8.75
C LEU A 381 3.50 -12.13 9.66
N SER A 382 3.23 -11.89 10.93
CA SER A 382 4.24 -11.64 11.96
C SER A 382 4.13 -12.69 13.06
N LEU A 383 5.23 -13.32 13.42
CA LEU A 383 5.29 -14.28 14.52
C LEU A 383 6.42 -13.95 15.48
N GLU A 384 6.25 -14.38 16.72
CA GLU A 384 7.36 -14.37 17.68
C GLU A 384 8.24 -15.60 17.46
N GLY A 385 9.50 -15.34 17.17
CA GLY A 385 10.52 -16.37 16.98
C GLY A 385 11.65 -16.23 18.01
N PRO A 386 12.80 -16.85 17.74
CA PRO A 386 14.02 -16.62 18.52
C PRO A 386 14.32 -15.12 18.63
N LYS A 387 14.54 -14.66 19.86
CA LYS A 387 14.98 -13.29 20.12
C LYS A 387 16.40 -13.08 19.62
N ALA A 388 16.62 -11.99 18.89
CA ALA A 388 17.90 -11.66 18.30
C ALA A 388 18.12 -10.13 18.28
N SER A 389 19.20 -9.72 17.64
CA SER A 389 19.56 -8.37 17.27
C SER A 389 20.36 -8.41 15.97
N GLU A 390 20.48 -7.28 15.29
CA GLU A 390 21.27 -7.16 14.06
C GLU A 390 22.71 -7.66 14.22
N THR A 391 23.25 -7.62 15.45
CA THR A 391 24.60 -8.04 15.84
C THR A 391 24.67 -9.41 16.52
N SER A 392 23.55 -10.11 16.70
CA SER A 392 23.51 -11.38 17.45
C SER A 392 24.30 -12.51 16.78
N ASP A 393 24.73 -13.47 17.61
CA ASP A 393 25.22 -14.79 17.22
C ASP A 393 24.33 -15.84 17.91
N PRO A 394 23.60 -16.70 17.18
CA PRO A 394 23.53 -16.83 15.72
C PRO A 394 23.08 -15.56 14.99
N ASN A 395 23.56 -15.39 13.75
CA ASN A 395 23.19 -14.27 12.90
C ASN A 395 21.72 -14.42 12.43
N PRO A 396 20.80 -13.49 12.78
CA PRO A 396 19.38 -13.62 12.44
C PRO A 396 19.11 -13.65 10.92
N PHE A 397 20.01 -13.10 10.10
CA PHE A 397 19.82 -13.01 8.65
C PHE A 397 20.39 -14.25 7.94
N ALA A 398 21.54 -14.76 8.38
CA ALA A 398 22.24 -15.84 7.70
C ALA A 398 21.94 -17.24 8.28
N ASP A 399 21.76 -17.34 9.59
CA ASP A 399 21.69 -18.62 10.31
C ASP A 399 20.25 -19.09 10.57
N TYR A 400 19.27 -18.31 10.14
CA TYR A 400 17.85 -18.63 10.25
C TYR A 400 17.18 -18.60 8.89
N LEU A 401 16.45 -19.66 8.57
CA LEU A 401 15.65 -19.74 7.35
C LEU A 401 14.18 -19.78 7.74
N LEU A 402 13.48 -18.68 7.47
CA LEU A 402 12.02 -18.59 7.55
C LEU A 402 11.44 -18.53 6.14
N GLU A 403 10.50 -19.42 5.87
CA GLU A 403 9.72 -19.48 4.63
C GLU A 403 8.26 -19.76 4.96
N VAL A 404 7.35 -19.12 4.23
CA VAL A 404 5.92 -19.39 4.34
C VAL A 404 5.38 -19.89 3.01
N THR A 405 4.77 -21.07 3.01
CA THR A 405 4.03 -21.57 1.85
C THR A 405 2.56 -21.16 1.97
N PHE A 406 2.05 -20.36 1.03
CA PHE A 406 0.65 -20.00 0.89
C PHE A 406 0.00 -20.86 -0.20
N THR A 407 -1.20 -21.39 0.04
CA THR A 407 -1.90 -22.29 -0.90
C THR A 407 -3.35 -21.84 -1.14
N HIS A 408 -3.77 -21.88 -2.40
CA HIS A 408 -5.14 -21.67 -2.85
C HIS A 408 -5.47 -22.68 -3.95
N GLY A 409 -6.30 -23.68 -3.65
CA GLY A 409 -6.55 -24.79 -4.57
C GLY A 409 -5.24 -25.47 -4.97
N ASP A 410 -4.94 -25.51 -6.27
CA ASP A 410 -3.72 -26.10 -6.83
C ASP A 410 -2.53 -25.11 -6.88
N ARG A 411 -2.73 -23.84 -6.50
CA ARG A 411 -1.67 -22.83 -6.51
C ARG A 411 -0.93 -22.80 -5.18
N ALA A 412 0.39 -22.65 -5.24
CA ALA A 412 1.23 -22.46 -4.07
C ALA A 412 2.28 -21.39 -4.32
N TYR A 413 2.51 -20.52 -3.34
CA TYR A 413 3.55 -19.51 -3.31
C TYR A 413 4.49 -19.82 -2.15
N ARG A 414 5.79 -19.91 -2.42
CA ARG A 414 6.82 -19.99 -1.37
C ARG A 414 7.40 -18.60 -1.17
N VAL A 415 7.08 -18.01 -0.05
CA VAL A 415 7.44 -16.63 0.26
C VAL A 415 8.60 -16.64 1.24
N PRO A 416 9.78 -16.12 0.87
CA PRO A 416 10.86 -15.93 1.82
C PRO A 416 10.46 -14.87 2.85
N ALA A 417 10.84 -15.11 4.09
CA ALA A 417 10.53 -14.28 5.23
C ALA A 417 11.83 -13.88 5.95
N TYR A 418 11.74 -12.88 6.82
CA TYR A 418 12.90 -12.15 7.33
C TYR A 418 12.78 -11.79 8.81
N TYR A 419 13.90 -11.42 9.42
CA TYR A 419 13.96 -10.91 10.79
C TYR A 419 13.60 -9.42 10.83
N ALA A 420 12.61 -9.04 11.64
CA ALA A 420 11.99 -7.72 11.63
C ALA A 420 12.20 -6.93 12.94
N GLY A 421 13.20 -7.29 13.75
CA GLY A 421 13.47 -6.60 15.02
C GLY A 421 12.28 -6.68 15.98
N ASP A 422 11.76 -5.52 16.37
CA ASP A 422 10.57 -5.37 17.22
C ASP A 422 9.24 -5.35 16.43
N GLY A 423 9.29 -5.47 15.09
CA GLY A 423 8.13 -5.37 14.21
C GLY A 423 7.63 -3.94 13.93
N ASN A 424 8.31 -2.92 14.45
CA ASN A 424 7.99 -1.51 14.25
C ASN A 424 9.26 -0.66 14.05
N ALA A 425 10.30 -1.27 13.48
CA ALA A 425 11.65 -0.71 13.45
C ALA A 425 11.73 0.62 12.69
N ALA A 426 10.85 0.85 11.69
CA ALA A 426 10.77 2.14 11.02
C ALA A 426 10.51 3.33 11.97
N HIS A 427 9.77 3.10 13.05
CA HIS A 427 9.40 4.11 14.03
C HIS A 427 10.25 4.08 15.29
N THR A 428 10.76 2.91 15.69
CA THR A 428 11.50 2.72 16.94
C THR A 428 13.02 2.72 16.76
N SER A 429 13.51 2.44 15.54
CA SER A 429 14.91 2.07 15.27
C SER A 429 15.42 0.92 16.12
N ALA A 430 14.54 -0.02 16.47
CA ALA A 430 14.97 -1.17 17.22
C ALA A 430 15.91 -2.04 16.38
N GLU A 431 17.15 -2.17 16.84
CA GLU A 431 18.15 -3.10 16.29
C GLU A 431 17.90 -4.54 16.78
N GLY A 432 16.87 -4.78 17.60
CA GLY A 432 16.66 -6.04 18.29
C GLY A 432 15.22 -6.29 18.68
N GLY A 433 14.87 -7.57 18.82
CA GLY A 433 13.52 -8.01 19.12
C GLY A 433 13.35 -9.49 18.80
N GLN A 434 12.11 -9.89 18.61
CA GLN A 434 11.73 -11.30 18.41
C GLN A 434 10.70 -11.46 17.30
N VAL A 435 10.45 -10.42 16.52
CA VAL A 435 9.47 -10.45 15.43
C VAL A 435 10.15 -10.92 14.15
N TRP A 436 9.51 -11.89 13.50
CA TRP A 436 9.86 -12.39 12.19
C TRP A 436 8.66 -12.23 11.26
N ARG A 437 8.89 -11.90 9.99
CA ARG A 437 7.83 -11.42 9.11
C ARG A 437 7.89 -12.02 7.71
N ALA A 438 6.73 -12.30 7.14
CA ALA A 438 6.54 -12.63 5.74
C ALA A 438 5.54 -11.67 5.09
N HIS A 439 5.84 -11.17 3.89
CA HIS A 439 4.95 -10.35 3.09
C HIS A 439 4.41 -11.12 1.88
N PHE A 440 3.09 -11.26 1.82
CA PHE A 440 2.40 -12.02 0.78
C PHE A 440 1.40 -11.16 0.02
N THR A 441 1.46 -11.18 -1.32
CA THR A 441 0.47 -10.52 -2.18
C THR A 441 -0.42 -11.57 -2.87
N PRO A 442 -1.66 -11.80 -2.40
CA PRO A 442 -2.55 -12.79 -2.99
C PRO A 442 -3.08 -12.32 -4.35
N ASP A 443 -3.04 -13.19 -5.35
CA ASP A 443 -3.54 -12.90 -6.70
C ASP A 443 -4.96 -13.43 -6.96
N ARG A 444 -5.62 -13.98 -5.92
CA ARG A 444 -6.97 -14.53 -5.97
C ARG A 444 -7.75 -14.24 -4.68
N GLU A 445 -9.04 -13.99 -4.86
CA GLU A 445 -10.03 -13.94 -3.80
C GLU A 445 -10.33 -15.34 -3.26
N GLY A 446 -10.87 -15.43 -2.05
CA GLY A 446 -11.31 -16.69 -1.43
C GLY A 446 -10.41 -17.16 -0.29
N ASP A 447 -10.53 -18.45 0.04
CA ASP A 447 -9.78 -19.04 1.16
C ASP A 447 -8.36 -19.39 0.74
N TRP A 448 -7.41 -18.97 1.57
CA TRP A 448 -6.01 -19.35 1.49
C TRP A 448 -5.61 -20.07 2.78
N THR A 449 -4.69 -21.02 2.67
CA THR A 449 -4.01 -21.62 3.83
C THR A 449 -2.54 -21.25 3.79
N TYR A 450 -1.90 -21.14 4.95
CA TYR A 450 -0.44 -21.00 5.01
C TYR A 450 0.18 -22.04 5.94
N ARG A 451 1.45 -22.35 5.68
CA ARG A 451 2.32 -23.20 6.51
C ARG A 451 3.70 -22.57 6.62
N ILE A 452 4.23 -22.52 7.83
CA ILE A 452 5.53 -21.93 8.17
C ILE A 452 6.60 -23.03 8.27
N ALA A 453 7.73 -22.81 7.61
CA ALA A 453 8.99 -23.53 7.86
C ALA A 453 9.98 -22.55 8.49
N PHE A 454 10.44 -22.86 9.71
CA PHE A 454 11.36 -22.00 10.46
C PHE A 454 12.50 -22.83 11.05
N ARG A 455 13.68 -22.66 10.45
CA ARG A 455 14.87 -23.46 10.75
C ARG A 455 16.02 -22.59 11.23
N LYS A 456 16.94 -23.20 11.98
CA LYS A 456 18.21 -22.61 12.41
C LYS A 456 19.36 -23.55 12.06
N GLY A 457 20.45 -22.99 11.56
CA GLY A 457 21.69 -23.69 11.26
C GLY A 457 22.73 -22.73 10.69
N PRO A 458 24.02 -23.08 10.67
CA PRO A 458 25.06 -22.19 10.15
C PRO A 458 24.84 -21.88 8.66
N SER A 459 24.66 -20.61 8.32
CA SER A 459 24.53 -20.09 6.95
C SER A 459 23.50 -20.83 6.08
N ILE A 460 22.35 -21.19 6.66
CA ILE A 460 21.29 -21.91 5.94
C ILE A 460 20.42 -20.98 5.08
N ALA A 461 20.31 -19.69 5.43
CA ALA A 461 19.48 -18.74 4.69
C ALA A 461 20.01 -18.47 3.26
N PRO A 462 21.33 -18.26 3.06
CA PRO A 462 21.89 -18.11 1.71
C PRO A 462 21.89 -19.42 0.93
N ALA A 463 21.90 -20.58 1.60
CA ALA A 463 21.80 -21.89 0.95
C ALA A 463 20.39 -22.15 0.41
N GLY A 464 19.36 -21.68 1.11
CA GLY A 464 17.96 -21.70 0.65
C GLY A 464 17.27 -23.06 0.70
N ASP A 465 17.86 -24.08 1.36
CA ASP A 465 17.24 -25.39 1.51
C ASP A 465 16.32 -25.42 2.75
N PRO A 466 14.98 -25.49 2.57
CA PRO A 466 14.03 -25.49 3.69
C PRO A 466 14.09 -26.75 4.57
N SER A 467 14.83 -27.79 4.16
CA SER A 467 15.05 -29.00 4.95
C SER A 467 16.34 -28.98 5.78
N SER A 468 17.18 -27.94 5.61
CA SER A 468 18.43 -27.78 6.35
C SER A 468 18.21 -27.17 7.74
N GLY A 469 19.04 -27.55 8.70
CA GLY A 469 19.01 -27.04 10.07
C GLY A 469 17.93 -27.65 10.97
N ASP A 470 17.88 -27.17 12.20
CA ASP A 470 16.95 -27.64 13.24
C ASP A 470 15.68 -26.75 13.30
N PRO A 471 14.48 -27.30 13.57
CA PRO A 471 13.29 -26.50 13.83
C PRO A 471 13.48 -25.55 15.02
N VAL A 472 12.92 -24.36 14.93
CA VAL A 472 12.83 -23.40 16.03
C VAL A 472 11.36 -23.11 16.39
N PRO A 473 11.06 -22.45 17.53
CA PRO A 473 9.68 -22.04 17.84
C PRO A 473 9.05 -21.28 16.67
N GLY A 474 7.86 -21.70 16.27
CA GLY A 474 7.16 -21.20 15.08
C GLY A 474 7.18 -22.16 13.87
N ASP A 475 8.11 -23.11 13.83
CA ASP A 475 8.16 -24.13 12.76
C ASP A 475 6.88 -24.99 12.75
N GLY A 476 6.34 -25.23 11.56
CA GLY A 476 5.16 -26.06 11.34
C GLY A 476 3.83 -25.39 11.69
N LEU A 477 3.84 -24.13 12.17
CA LEU A 477 2.61 -23.36 12.35
C LEU A 477 1.85 -23.23 11.02
N GLN A 478 0.53 -23.24 11.12
CA GLN A 478 -0.36 -23.16 9.97
C GLN A 478 -1.58 -22.32 10.30
N GLY A 479 -2.19 -21.73 9.28
CA GLY A 479 -3.40 -20.94 9.45
C GLY A 479 -4.16 -20.74 8.15
N ARG A 480 -5.18 -19.87 8.21
CA ARG A 480 -6.08 -19.57 7.11
C ARG A 480 -6.25 -18.07 6.97
N LEU A 481 -6.46 -17.63 5.73
CA LEU A 481 -6.76 -16.25 5.36
C LEU A 481 -7.99 -16.27 4.46
N ARG A 482 -8.85 -15.26 4.59
CA ARG A 482 -9.95 -15.02 3.65
C ARG A 482 -9.66 -13.74 2.89
N ILE A 483 -9.43 -13.85 1.59
CA ILE A 483 -9.07 -12.73 0.73
C ILE A 483 -10.31 -12.21 0.00
N GLY A 484 -10.60 -10.91 0.15
CA GLY A 484 -11.66 -10.20 -0.55
C GLY A 484 -11.18 -9.53 -1.86
N PRO A 485 -12.11 -8.93 -2.62
CA PRO A 485 -11.77 -8.17 -3.82
C PRO A 485 -11.01 -6.88 -3.48
N SER A 486 -10.10 -6.44 -4.35
CA SER A 486 -9.42 -5.13 -4.18
C SER A 486 -10.43 -3.99 -4.20
N ASP A 487 -10.25 -3.02 -3.31
CA ASP A 487 -11.05 -1.79 -3.22
C ASP A 487 -10.34 -0.57 -3.85
N LYS A 488 -9.14 -0.77 -4.40
CA LYS A 488 -8.29 0.32 -4.90
C LYS A 488 -8.70 0.73 -6.32
N GLN A 489 -8.40 1.98 -6.66
CA GLN A 489 -8.64 2.58 -7.98
C GLN A 489 -7.31 3.13 -8.53
N PRO A 490 -7.12 3.20 -9.86
CA PRO A 490 -5.97 3.88 -10.44
C PRO A 490 -5.85 5.33 -9.91
N PRO A 491 -4.63 5.84 -9.69
CA PRO A 491 -3.36 5.33 -10.20
C PRO A 491 -2.72 4.20 -9.36
N ASP A 492 -3.30 3.83 -8.21
CA ASP A 492 -2.77 2.76 -7.34
C ASP A 492 -2.60 1.44 -8.11
N VAL A 493 -1.38 0.89 -8.12
CA VAL A 493 -1.05 -0.31 -8.91
C VAL A 493 -1.85 -1.53 -8.48
N ARG A 494 -2.34 -1.58 -7.23
CA ARG A 494 -3.14 -2.69 -6.71
C ARG A 494 -4.54 -2.76 -7.33
N ALA A 495 -4.98 -1.69 -7.98
CA ALA A 495 -6.18 -1.70 -8.83
C ALA A 495 -5.94 -2.41 -10.17
N LYS A 496 -4.68 -2.50 -10.60
CA LYS A 496 -4.25 -3.08 -11.88
C LYS A 496 -3.61 -4.46 -11.73
N GLY A 497 -3.18 -4.84 -10.53
CA GLY A 497 -2.51 -6.10 -10.24
C GLY A 497 -1.02 -6.09 -10.61
N ALA A 498 -0.36 -7.26 -10.56
CA ALA A 498 1.08 -7.34 -10.81
C ALA A 498 1.48 -7.00 -12.26
N LEU A 499 2.56 -6.26 -12.45
CA LEU A 499 3.14 -5.92 -13.74
C LEU A 499 4.06 -7.06 -14.23
N ARG A 500 3.77 -7.61 -15.41
CA ARG A 500 4.44 -8.82 -15.93
C ARG A 500 4.77 -8.72 -17.40
N HIS A 501 5.71 -9.52 -17.89
CA HIS A 501 6.14 -9.49 -19.28
C HIS A 501 5.04 -9.81 -20.31
N GLY A 502 4.09 -10.70 -19.98
CA GLY A 502 2.96 -11.02 -20.85
C GLY A 502 3.31 -11.64 -22.22
N GLY A 503 4.59 -11.90 -22.51
CA GLY A 503 5.07 -12.54 -23.73
C GLY A 503 5.20 -11.63 -24.96
N GLY A 504 4.86 -10.35 -24.83
CA GLY A 504 4.97 -9.35 -25.91
C GLY A 504 6.18 -8.44 -25.75
N ARG A 505 6.24 -7.35 -26.53
CA ARG A 505 7.28 -6.31 -26.41
C ARG A 505 6.96 -5.21 -25.39
N TYR A 506 5.91 -5.40 -24.58
CA TYR A 506 5.42 -4.47 -23.57
C TYR A 506 4.98 -5.24 -22.33
N LEU A 507 5.30 -4.73 -21.15
CA LEU A 507 4.77 -5.26 -19.89
C LEU A 507 3.24 -5.05 -19.83
N ARG A 508 2.57 -5.86 -19.02
CA ARG A 508 1.10 -5.85 -18.82
C ARG A 508 0.73 -6.06 -17.36
N PHE A 509 -0.28 -5.34 -16.92
CA PHE A 509 -0.89 -5.52 -15.63
C PHE A 509 -1.78 -6.77 -15.60
N ALA A 510 -1.62 -7.61 -14.58
CA ALA A 510 -2.22 -8.94 -14.52
C ALA A 510 -3.74 -8.95 -14.29
N GLU A 511 -4.30 -7.92 -13.63
CA GLU A 511 -5.75 -7.81 -13.41
C GLU A 511 -6.46 -7.19 -14.61
N THR A 512 -5.94 -6.06 -15.11
CA THR A 512 -6.63 -5.27 -16.15
C THR A 512 -6.23 -5.64 -17.57
N GLY A 513 -5.07 -6.30 -17.75
CA GLY A 513 -4.48 -6.55 -19.06
C GLY A 513 -3.88 -5.31 -19.74
N GLU A 514 -3.92 -4.16 -19.06
CA GLU A 514 -3.41 -2.87 -19.54
C GLU A 514 -1.91 -2.97 -19.82
N SER A 515 -1.48 -2.54 -21.02
CA SER A 515 -0.07 -2.50 -21.38
C SER A 515 0.62 -1.27 -20.82
N PHE A 516 1.86 -1.47 -20.38
CA PHE A 516 2.66 -0.45 -19.73
C PHE A 516 3.67 0.17 -20.69
N LEU A 517 3.75 1.50 -20.67
CA LEU A 517 4.82 2.27 -21.29
C LEU A 517 5.48 3.09 -20.18
N LYS A 518 6.79 2.91 -20.03
CA LYS A 518 7.61 3.53 -19.00
C LYS A 518 7.84 5.02 -19.29
N GLY A 519 7.73 5.84 -18.25
CA GLY A 519 8.10 7.25 -18.24
C GLY A 519 8.45 7.65 -16.82
N GLY A 520 9.72 7.91 -16.54
CA GLY A 520 10.18 8.06 -15.17
C GLY A 520 11.50 8.79 -15.00
N ALA A 521 11.96 8.84 -13.77
CA ALA A 521 13.26 9.39 -13.40
C ALA A 521 14.29 8.27 -13.32
N ASP A 522 15.45 8.48 -13.94
CA ASP A 522 16.66 7.65 -13.76
C ASP A 522 17.63 8.25 -12.74
N SER A 523 17.38 9.50 -12.32
CA SER A 523 18.19 10.23 -11.35
C SER A 523 17.34 10.83 -10.22
N PRO A 524 17.89 10.95 -9.00
CA PRO A 524 19.25 10.55 -8.62
C PRO A 524 19.35 9.04 -8.37
N GLU A 525 20.46 8.41 -8.78
CA GLU A 525 20.73 6.98 -8.51
C GLU A 525 20.68 6.65 -7.00
N ASN A 526 21.15 7.58 -6.17
CA ASN A 526 21.24 7.49 -4.73
C ASN A 526 20.00 8.05 -4.01
N LEU A 527 18.80 7.94 -4.61
CA LEU A 527 17.50 8.36 -4.06
C LEU A 527 17.32 8.03 -2.57
N LEU A 528 17.82 6.88 -2.13
CA LEU A 528 17.70 6.36 -0.78
C LEU A 528 18.75 6.92 0.21
N ALA A 529 19.70 7.74 -0.23
CA ALA A 529 20.69 8.44 0.60
C ALA A 529 20.07 9.66 1.32
N PHE A 530 18.92 9.46 1.96
CA PHE A 530 18.08 10.51 2.50
C PHE A 530 18.24 10.69 4.01
N ALA A 531 18.34 11.94 4.47
CA ALA A 531 18.67 12.32 5.86
C ALA A 531 17.72 11.80 6.95
N ASP A 532 16.50 11.45 6.58
CA ASP A 532 15.51 10.94 7.52
C ASP A 532 15.52 9.42 7.66
N ILE A 533 16.30 8.71 6.85
CA ILE A 533 16.46 7.26 6.90
C ILE A 533 17.56 6.90 7.91
N ASP A 534 17.31 5.86 8.70
CA ASP A 534 18.21 5.39 9.75
C ASP A 534 19.52 4.83 9.18
N SER A 535 20.61 5.04 9.91
CA SER A 535 21.96 4.52 9.59
C SER A 535 22.40 4.76 8.14
N THR A 536 21.96 5.89 7.57
CA THR A 536 22.32 6.39 6.23
C THR A 536 23.27 7.57 6.39
N SER A 537 24.32 7.63 5.56
CA SER A 537 25.15 8.84 5.40
C SER A 537 24.49 9.72 4.34
N PRO A 538 23.72 10.75 4.71
CA PRO A 538 22.78 11.31 3.75
C PRO A 538 23.42 12.32 2.81
N SER A 539 23.11 12.19 1.53
CA SER A 539 23.37 13.17 0.49
C SER A 539 22.15 14.04 0.21
N HIS A 540 20.96 13.60 0.63
CA HIS A 540 19.70 14.24 0.28
C HIS A 540 18.86 14.73 1.45
N ARG A 541 18.10 15.80 1.19
CA ARG A 541 17.04 16.32 2.08
C ARG A 541 15.71 16.57 1.36
N TYR A 542 15.71 16.71 0.03
CA TYR A 542 14.54 16.99 -0.81
C TYR A 542 13.68 18.17 -0.30
N GLU A 543 14.29 19.17 0.35
CA GLU A 543 13.57 20.28 1.00
C GLU A 543 12.59 21.02 0.08
N PRO A 544 12.89 21.26 -1.22
CA PRO A 544 11.95 21.90 -2.15
C PRO A 544 10.63 21.14 -2.33
N HIS A 545 10.60 19.85 -1.99
CA HIS A 545 9.42 18.98 -2.05
C HIS A 545 8.63 18.88 -0.75
N ALA A 546 9.02 19.58 0.32
CA ALA A 546 8.23 19.64 1.55
C ALA A 546 6.79 20.14 1.31
N ARG A 547 6.60 21.01 0.30
CA ARG A 547 5.30 21.54 -0.13
C ARG A 547 4.41 20.52 -0.86
N ASP A 548 4.99 19.43 -1.33
CA ASP A 548 4.30 18.40 -2.11
C ASP A 548 3.78 17.26 -1.24
N TRP A 549 4.23 17.20 0.02
CA TRP A 549 3.70 16.27 1.00
C TRP A 549 2.29 16.71 1.41
N ASN A 550 1.33 15.80 1.32
CA ASN A 550 -0.06 16.07 1.65
C ASN A 550 -0.45 15.48 3.02
N PRO A 551 -1.41 16.08 3.74
CA PRO A 551 -1.94 15.51 4.96
C PRO A 551 -2.36 14.04 4.84
N GLY A 552 -1.66 13.21 5.61
CA GLY A 552 -1.88 11.77 5.74
C GLY A 552 -1.08 10.93 4.74
N ASP A 553 -0.27 11.54 3.89
CA ASP A 553 0.83 10.82 3.27
C ASP A 553 1.70 10.18 4.36
N PRO A 554 2.36 9.05 4.05
CA PRO A 554 3.14 8.34 5.04
C PRO A 554 4.30 9.20 5.57
N LYS A 555 4.71 8.86 6.79
CA LYS A 555 5.83 9.45 7.53
C LYS A 555 6.22 8.46 8.63
N TRP A 556 7.45 8.56 9.11
CA TRP A 556 7.90 7.80 10.28
C TRP A 556 8.40 8.74 11.38
N LYS A 557 8.63 8.18 12.58
CA LYS A 557 9.19 8.90 13.75
C LYS A 557 8.63 10.31 13.97
N ASP A 558 7.30 10.43 13.95
CA ASP A 558 6.59 11.68 14.20
C ASP A 558 6.96 12.87 13.30
N GLY A 559 7.32 12.65 12.03
CA GLY A 559 7.48 13.74 11.07
C GLY A 559 8.54 13.53 10.00
N LYS A 560 9.39 12.51 10.15
CA LYS A 560 10.41 12.14 9.19
C LYS A 560 9.80 11.54 7.92
N GLY A 561 10.53 11.65 6.82
CA GLY A 561 10.12 11.05 5.55
C GLY A 561 9.43 11.98 4.57
N LYS A 562 8.90 13.10 5.07
CA LYS A 562 7.95 13.93 4.33
C LYS A 562 8.47 14.43 2.99
N ASN A 563 9.73 14.85 2.94
CA ASN A 563 10.29 15.50 1.76
C ASN A 563 10.46 14.51 0.60
N LEU A 564 10.97 13.30 0.87
CA LEU A 564 11.07 12.24 -0.13
C LEU A 564 9.68 11.79 -0.61
N ILE A 565 8.73 11.63 0.31
CA ILE A 565 7.34 11.32 -0.04
C ILE A 565 6.70 12.43 -0.89
N GLY A 566 6.98 13.70 -0.58
CA GLY A 566 6.57 14.84 -1.40
C GLY A 566 7.24 14.84 -2.78
N ALA A 567 8.51 14.45 -2.89
CA ALA A 567 9.20 14.37 -4.17
C ALA A 567 8.51 13.37 -5.11
N LEU A 568 8.15 12.20 -4.57
CA LEU A 568 7.39 11.18 -5.30
C LEU A 568 5.99 11.68 -5.70
N ASN A 569 5.29 12.41 -4.82
CA ASN A 569 4.01 13.02 -5.16
C ASN A 569 4.13 13.99 -6.34
N TYR A 570 5.16 14.84 -6.32
CA TYR A 570 5.42 15.77 -7.41
C TYR A 570 5.65 15.02 -8.73
N LEU A 571 6.53 14.01 -8.72
CA LEU A 571 6.84 13.23 -9.92
C LEU A 571 5.59 12.53 -10.48
N ALA A 572 4.80 11.89 -9.60
CA ALA A 572 3.53 11.28 -9.98
C ALA A 572 2.51 12.31 -10.51
N SER A 573 2.47 13.53 -9.95
CA SER A 573 1.59 14.60 -10.43
C SER A 573 1.92 15.06 -11.86
N LYS A 574 3.17 14.86 -12.31
CA LYS A 574 3.59 15.09 -13.71
C LYS A 574 3.29 13.91 -14.63
N GLY A 575 2.63 12.86 -14.13
CA GLY A 575 2.20 11.68 -14.89
C GLY A 575 3.29 10.64 -15.14
N MET A 576 4.42 10.74 -14.43
CA MET A 576 5.45 9.70 -14.44
C MET A 576 4.97 8.46 -13.68
N ASN A 577 5.49 7.30 -14.08
CA ASN A 577 5.06 5.98 -13.63
C ASN A 577 6.22 5.03 -13.33
N SER A 578 7.44 5.54 -13.21
CA SER A 578 8.62 4.74 -12.91
C SER A 578 9.67 5.57 -12.17
N VAL A 579 10.38 4.95 -11.24
CA VAL A 579 11.50 5.54 -10.52
C VAL A 579 12.60 4.51 -10.38
N TYR A 580 13.76 4.88 -10.90
CA TYR A 580 15.03 4.20 -10.70
C TYR A 580 15.62 4.52 -9.33
N PHE A 581 16.28 3.53 -8.73
CA PHE A 581 17.19 3.75 -7.59
C PHE A 581 18.13 2.56 -7.39
N LEU A 582 19.33 2.84 -6.90
CA LEU A 582 20.24 1.82 -6.39
C LEU A 582 19.84 1.40 -4.98
N THR A 583 19.96 0.11 -4.69
CA THR A 583 19.88 -0.42 -3.32
C THR A 583 21.25 -0.64 -2.68
N MET A 584 22.31 -0.55 -3.49
CA MET A 584 23.71 -0.60 -3.06
C MET A 584 24.58 0.18 -4.05
N ASN A 585 25.24 1.24 -3.57
CA ASN A 585 26.27 1.98 -4.31
C ASN A 585 27.63 2.02 -3.56
N VAL A 586 27.91 0.95 -2.80
CA VAL A 586 29.11 0.90 -1.95
C VAL A 586 30.37 0.87 -2.82
N ARG A 587 31.15 1.95 -2.78
CA ARG A 587 32.39 2.21 -3.55
C ARG A 587 32.20 2.84 -4.93
N GLY A 588 31.00 2.92 -5.48
CA GLY A 588 30.80 3.70 -6.70
C GLY A 588 30.51 5.15 -6.43
N ASP A 589 29.57 5.75 -7.13
CA ASP A 589 29.57 7.20 -7.27
C ASP A 589 29.05 7.92 -6.02
N GLY A 590 27.86 7.55 -5.52
CA GLY A 590 27.32 8.16 -4.30
C GLY A 590 27.96 7.68 -2.98
N LYS A 591 28.32 6.38 -2.86
CA LYS A 591 28.92 5.76 -1.65
C LYS A 591 28.10 5.91 -0.36
N ASP A 592 26.79 6.02 -0.49
CA ASP A 592 25.86 6.50 0.54
C ASP A 592 24.60 5.63 0.69
N VAL A 593 24.39 4.64 -0.19
CA VAL A 593 23.26 3.70 -0.16
C VAL A 593 23.74 2.27 0.05
N TRP A 594 23.20 1.62 1.08
CA TRP A 594 23.37 0.20 1.37
C TRP A 594 22.28 -0.31 2.34
N PRO A 595 21.90 -1.60 2.29
CA PRO A 595 20.86 -2.16 3.17
C PRO A 595 21.40 -2.62 4.53
N TRP A 596 22.72 -2.69 4.68
CA TRP A 596 23.40 -3.21 5.87
C TRP A 596 23.48 -2.21 7.04
N THR A 597 23.89 -2.72 8.20
CA THR A 597 24.18 -1.90 9.39
C THR A 597 25.37 -0.94 9.19
N SER A 598 26.25 -1.23 8.23
CA SER A 598 27.32 -0.33 7.80
C SER A 598 27.76 -0.61 6.36
N SER A 599 28.42 0.35 5.71
CA SER A 599 28.93 0.19 4.34
C SER A 599 30.00 -0.91 4.19
N SER A 600 30.62 -1.37 5.28
CA SER A 600 31.59 -2.48 5.31
C SER A 600 31.00 -3.85 5.61
N GLU A 601 29.73 -3.94 6.00
CA GLU A 601 29.05 -5.18 6.41
C GLU A 601 28.34 -5.86 5.23
N ARG A 602 28.25 -7.21 5.21
CA ARG A 602 27.66 -8.00 4.12
C ARG A 602 26.65 -9.05 4.56
N PHE A 603 26.60 -9.37 5.85
CA PHE A 603 25.75 -10.40 6.42
C PHE A 603 24.75 -9.88 7.45
N ARG A 604 24.77 -8.59 7.80
CA ARG A 604 23.89 -7.99 8.81
C ARG A 604 23.17 -6.76 8.29
N PHE A 605 21.84 -6.80 8.34
CA PHE A 605 20.95 -5.82 7.73
C PHE A 605 20.40 -4.86 8.79
N ASP A 606 20.13 -3.62 8.39
CA ASP A 606 19.53 -2.62 9.26
C ASP A 606 17.99 -2.70 9.13
N CYS A 607 17.33 -3.14 10.20
CA CYS A 607 15.89 -3.37 10.22
C CYS A 607 15.12 -2.06 10.13
N GLY A 608 15.59 -1.00 10.80
CA GLY A 608 14.92 0.30 10.83
C GLY A 608 14.93 0.98 9.46
N LYS A 609 16.08 1.00 8.80
CA LYS A 609 16.29 1.50 7.44
C LYS A 609 15.42 0.77 6.42
N LEU A 610 15.45 -0.56 6.45
CA LEU A 610 14.71 -1.36 5.46
C LEU A 610 13.19 -1.26 5.67
N ASP A 611 12.70 -1.15 6.91
CA ASP A 611 11.29 -0.86 7.16
C ASP A 611 10.91 0.58 6.74
N GLN A 612 11.85 1.54 6.74
CA GLN A 612 11.62 2.90 6.20
C GLN A 612 11.59 2.90 4.67
N TRP A 613 12.43 2.11 4.01
CA TRP A 613 12.36 1.89 2.56
C TRP A 613 11.00 1.32 2.16
N GLU A 614 10.49 0.35 2.92
CA GLU A 614 9.16 -0.22 2.70
C GLU A 614 8.05 0.85 2.74
N ILE A 615 8.14 1.84 3.63
CA ILE A 615 7.18 2.95 3.68
C ILE A 615 7.21 3.77 2.37
N VAL A 616 8.40 4.03 1.83
CA VAL A 616 8.60 4.76 0.56
C VAL A 616 8.03 3.95 -0.60
N PHE A 617 8.36 2.66 -0.68
CA PHE A 617 7.94 1.76 -1.76
C PHE A 617 6.43 1.48 -1.75
N SER A 618 5.84 1.26 -0.57
CA SER A 618 4.39 1.20 -0.41
C SER A 618 3.68 2.51 -0.83
N HIS A 619 4.37 3.65 -0.78
CA HIS A 619 3.84 4.90 -1.32
C HIS A 619 3.93 4.98 -2.84
N MET A 620 5.01 4.46 -3.43
CA MET A 620 5.14 4.35 -4.89
C MET A 620 4.02 3.50 -5.49
N ASP A 621 3.65 2.38 -4.86
CA ASP A 621 2.49 1.57 -5.24
C ASP A 621 1.19 2.41 -5.33
N ARG A 622 0.94 3.24 -4.31
CA ARG A 622 -0.24 4.12 -4.25
C ARG A 622 -0.26 5.14 -5.38
N LEU A 623 0.92 5.62 -5.78
CA LEU A 623 1.08 6.64 -6.81
C LEU A 623 1.10 6.06 -8.24
N GLY A 624 1.18 4.75 -8.40
CA GLY A 624 1.31 4.15 -9.73
C GLY A 624 2.75 4.17 -10.28
N LEU A 625 3.74 4.29 -9.39
CA LEU A 625 5.16 4.36 -9.74
C LEU A 625 5.76 2.94 -9.67
N MET A 626 6.22 2.43 -10.80
CA MET A 626 7.00 1.20 -10.88
C MET A 626 8.34 1.38 -10.17
N LEU A 627 8.75 0.40 -9.37
CA LEU A 627 10.05 0.34 -8.73
C LEU A 627 11.04 -0.26 -9.73
N HIS A 628 11.96 0.54 -10.27
CA HIS A 628 13.08 0.05 -11.06
C HIS A 628 14.29 -0.15 -10.13
N VAL A 629 14.42 -1.36 -9.59
CA VAL A 629 15.36 -1.67 -8.51
C VAL A 629 16.69 -2.12 -9.08
N VAL A 630 17.74 -1.32 -8.87
CA VAL A 630 19.07 -1.64 -9.38
C VAL A 630 19.96 -2.12 -8.25
N LEU A 631 20.56 -3.29 -8.49
CA LEU A 631 21.17 -4.10 -7.43
C LEU A 631 22.64 -3.79 -7.19
N GLN A 632 23.30 -3.10 -8.12
CA GLN A 632 24.73 -2.80 -8.10
C GLN A 632 25.09 -1.87 -9.26
N GLU A 633 26.31 -1.34 -9.23
CA GLU A 633 26.92 -0.51 -10.28
C GLU A 633 28.31 -1.06 -10.64
N GLN A 634 28.97 -0.49 -11.65
CA GLN A 634 30.26 -0.95 -12.15
C GLN A 634 31.30 -1.10 -11.02
N GLU A 635 31.43 -0.11 -10.14
CA GLU A 635 32.48 -0.02 -9.12
C GLU A 635 32.31 -1.04 -7.99
N ASN A 636 31.10 -1.59 -7.86
CA ASN A 636 30.72 -2.43 -6.74
C ASN A 636 30.20 -3.82 -7.15
N ASP A 637 30.14 -4.12 -8.45
CA ASP A 637 29.66 -5.41 -8.92
C ASP A 637 30.53 -6.61 -8.48
N GLN A 638 31.81 -6.37 -8.21
CA GLN A 638 32.75 -7.35 -7.65
C GLN A 638 32.76 -7.38 -6.12
N LEU A 639 32.03 -6.47 -5.45
CA LEU A 639 32.08 -6.28 -4.00
C LEU A 639 31.57 -7.51 -3.24
N LEU A 640 30.51 -8.13 -3.75
CA LEU A 640 29.93 -9.34 -3.17
C LEU A 640 30.56 -10.56 -3.83
N ASP A 641 31.23 -11.37 -3.00
CA ASP A 641 31.82 -12.66 -3.40
C ASP A 641 32.79 -12.58 -4.59
N GLY A 642 33.46 -11.44 -4.80
CA GLY A 642 34.34 -11.25 -5.96
C GLY A 642 33.63 -11.33 -7.30
N GLY A 643 32.34 -10.94 -7.34
CA GLY A 643 31.49 -10.96 -8.54
C GLY A 643 30.74 -12.27 -8.77
N GLU A 644 30.93 -13.28 -7.91
CA GLU A 644 30.22 -14.56 -8.02
C GLU A 644 28.86 -14.55 -7.29
N LEU A 645 28.05 -15.60 -7.51
CA LEU A 645 26.85 -15.86 -6.70
C LEU A 645 27.23 -16.66 -5.44
N GLY A 646 27.99 -16.04 -4.54
CA GLY A 646 28.38 -16.63 -3.28
C GLY A 646 27.40 -16.31 -2.13
N PRO A 647 27.76 -16.63 -0.88
CA PRO A 647 26.91 -16.42 0.28
C PRO A 647 26.49 -14.96 0.51
N GLU A 648 27.37 -13.98 0.25
CA GLU A 648 27.06 -12.56 0.47
C GLU A 648 25.96 -12.09 -0.49
N ARG A 649 26.12 -12.37 -1.78
CA ARG A 649 25.16 -11.99 -2.83
C ARG A 649 23.83 -12.71 -2.69
N LYS A 650 23.86 -14.02 -2.37
CA LYS A 650 22.63 -14.79 -2.14
C LYS A 650 21.83 -14.23 -0.96
N LEU A 651 22.51 -13.87 0.13
CA LEU A 651 21.85 -13.28 1.28
C LEU A 651 21.28 -11.89 0.96
N TYR A 652 22.06 -11.06 0.26
CA TYR A 652 21.62 -9.74 -0.21
C TYR A 652 20.36 -9.83 -1.08
N PHE A 653 20.35 -10.69 -2.11
CA PHE A 653 19.15 -10.91 -2.94
C PHE A 653 17.98 -11.45 -2.12
N ARG A 654 18.23 -12.38 -1.19
CA ARG A 654 17.19 -12.95 -0.34
C ARG A 654 16.52 -11.91 0.54
N GLU A 655 17.28 -11.04 1.19
CA GLU A 655 16.71 -10.01 2.05
C GLU A 655 15.89 -8.99 1.26
N LEU A 656 16.38 -8.53 0.10
CA LEU A 656 15.62 -7.61 -0.75
C LEU A 656 14.31 -8.26 -1.25
N ILE A 657 14.36 -9.52 -1.69
CA ILE A 657 13.16 -10.23 -2.19
C ILE A 657 12.17 -10.51 -1.05
N ALA A 658 12.64 -10.97 0.11
CA ALA A 658 11.78 -11.24 1.26
C ALA A 658 11.04 -9.99 1.76
N ARG A 659 11.67 -8.82 1.61
CA ARG A 659 11.13 -7.55 2.08
C ARG A 659 10.28 -6.83 1.03
N PHE A 660 10.64 -6.88 -0.25
CA PHE A 660 10.09 -5.95 -1.26
C PHE A 660 9.44 -6.63 -2.47
N SER A 661 9.59 -7.95 -2.65
CA SER A 661 8.98 -8.60 -3.83
C SER A 661 7.45 -8.62 -3.79
N HIS A 662 6.79 -8.32 -2.66
CA HIS A 662 5.33 -8.24 -2.62
C HIS A 662 4.75 -7.06 -3.43
N HIS A 663 5.57 -6.06 -3.80
CA HIS A 663 5.15 -4.90 -4.57
C HIS A 663 4.71 -5.30 -5.99
N PRO A 664 3.47 -4.98 -6.44
CA PRO A 664 2.98 -5.46 -7.73
C PRO A 664 3.73 -4.92 -8.96
N ALA A 665 4.34 -3.75 -8.88
CA ALA A 665 5.01 -3.10 -10.01
C ALA A 665 6.50 -2.89 -9.73
N LEU A 666 7.28 -3.96 -9.87
CA LEU A 666 8.72 -3.97 -9.64
C LEU A 666 9.47 -4.58 -10.84
N VAL A 667 10.66 -4.05 -11.15
CA VAL A 667 11.63 -4.62 -12.08
C VAL A 667 12.98 -4.78 -11.39
N TRP A 668 13.57 -5.97 -11.47
CA TRP A 668 14.94 -6.22 -11.00
C TRP A 668 15.94 -5.92 -12.10
N ASN A 669 16.84 -4.97 -11.88
CA ASN A 669 17.96 -4.70 -12.77
C ASN A 669 19.25 -5.27 -12.16
N LEU A 670 19.94 -6.14 -12.92
CA LEU A 670 21.14 -6.84 -12.43
C LEU A 670 22.35 -5.92 -12.21
N GLY A 671 22.26 -4.65 -12.62
CA GLY A 671 23.21 -3.60 -12.27
C GLY A 671 23.56 -2.70 -13.44
N GLU A 672 23.99 -1.48 -13.12
CA GLU A 672 24.55 -0.54 -14.07
C GLU A 672 25.94 -0.92 -14.52
N GLU A 673 26.23 -0.67 -15.81
CA GLU A 673 27.57 -0.77 -16.42
C GLU A 673 28.37 -2.00 -15.96
N ASN A 674 27.63 -3.08 -15.76
CA ASN A 674 28.07 -4.24 -15.03
C ASN A 674 29.13 -5.01 -15.82
N THR A 675 30.20 -5.41 -15.15
CA THR A 675 31.34 -6.18 -15.68
C THR A 675 31.23 -7.69 -15.43
N ASN A 676 30.15 -8.17 -14.79
CA ASN A 676 29.89 -9.60 -14.63
C ASN A 676 29.78 -10.30 -15.99
N THR A 677 30.14 -11.57 -16.06
CA THR A 677 30.03 -12.38 -17.27
C THR A 677 28.59 -12.78 -17.58
N ASP A 678 28.29 -13.19 -18.80
CA ASP A 678 26.96 -13.70 -19.17
C ASP A 678 26.54 -14.91 -18.33
N ALA A 679 27.51 -15.75 -17.93
CA ALA A 679 27.25 -16.89 -17.07
C ALA A 679 26.83 -16.45 -15.66
N GLN A 680 27.50 -15.43 -15.11
CA GLN A 680 27.12 -14.84 -13.82
C GLN A 680 25.73 -14.19 -13.91
N ARG A 681 25.46 -13.35 -14.92
CA ARG A 681 24.14 -12.71 -15.13
C ARG A 681 23.01 -13.74 -15.21
N LYS A 682 23.19 -14.82 -15.99
CA LYS A 682 22.21 -15.92 -16.09
C LYS A 682 22.00 -16.64 -14.76
N THR A 683 23.08 -16.80 -13.98
CA THR A 683 23.03 -17.44 -12.66
C THR A 683 22.30 -16.55 -11.65
N PHE A 684 22.52 -15.24 -11.68
CA PHE A 684 21.81 -14.28 -10.83
C PHE A 684 20.31 -14.25 -11.15
N ALA A 685 19.96 -14.14 -12.44
CA ALA A 685 18.57 -14.17 -12.89
C ALA A 685 17.86 -15.47 -12.49
N ALA A 686 18.54 -16.62 -12.57
CA ALA A 686 18.00 -17.90 -12.13
C ALA A 686 17.72 -17.94 -10.62
N PHE A 687 18.64 -17.40 -9.81
CA PHE A 687 18.45 -17.35 -8.36
C PHE A 687 17.32 -16.39 -7.96
N ILE A 688 17.27 -15.19 -8.55
CA ILE A 688 16.18 -14.24 -8.32
C ILE A 688 14.84 -14.86 -8.71
N ARG A 689 14.76 -15.52 -9.88
CA ARG A 689 13.52 -16.17 -10.34
C ARG A 689 13.03 -17.29 -9.42
N ASP A 690 13.94 -18.10 -8.87
CA ASP A 690 13.57 -19.17 -7.94
C ASP A 690 13.06 -18.63 -6.59
N LEU A 691 13.55 -17.46 -6.20
CA LEU A 691 13.28 -16.86 -4.90
C LEU A 691 12.10 -15.87 -4.89
N ASP A 692 11.90 -15.12 -5.97
CA ASP A 692 10.79 -14.17 -6.15
C ASP A 692 9.52 -14.90 -6.61
N PRO A 693 8.49 -15.03 -5.76
CA PRO A 693 7.34 -15.86 -6.07
C PRO A 693 6.31 -15.17 -6.98
N TYR A 694 6.57 -13.94 -7.43
CA TYR A 694 5.60 -13.12 -8.16
C TYR A 694 5.92 -12.91 -9.64
N ASP A 695 7.06 -13.43 -10.08
CA ASP A 695 7.54 -13.41 -11.45
C ASP A 695 7.87 -12.00 -12.01
N HIS A 696 8.49 -11.12 -11.21
CA HIS A 696 8.89 -9.80 -11.68
C HIS A 696 9.84 -9.86 -12.89
N PRO A 697 9.79 -8.88 -13.81
CA PRO A 697 10.73 -8.79 -14.92
C PRO A 697 12.17 -8.54 -14.43
N ILE A 698 13.14 -9.13 -15.14
CA ILE A 698 14.57 -8.95 -14.90
C ILE A 698 15.22 -8.34 -16.14
N VAL A 699 16.00 -7.27 -15.94
CA VAL A 699 16.70 -6.53 -17.00
C VAL A 699 18.19 -6.38 -16.71
N VAL A 700 18.94 -5.94 -17.73
CA VAL A 700 20.39 -5.70 -17.64
C VAL A 700 20.71 -4.31 -18.22
N HIS A 701 21.46 -3.51 -17.48
CA HIS A 701 22.04 -2.25 -17.93
C HIS A 701 23.53 -2.44 -18.30
N THR A 702 24.03 -1.73 -19.32
CA THR A 702 25.40 -1.90 -19.81
C THR A 702 25.90 -0.68 -20.59
N PHE A 703 27.22 -0.56 -20.72
CA PHE A 703 27.88 0.54 -21.43
C PHE A 703 27.41 0.73 -22.88
N PRO A 704 27.44 1.97 -23.40
CA PRO A 704 27.13 2.26 -24.80
C PRO A 704 28.01 1.52 -25.81
N SER A 705 29.23 1.16 -25.42
CA SER A 705 30.21 0.46 -26.27
C SER A 705 30.05 -1.06 -26.25
N GLN A 706 29.32 -1.62 -25.28
CA GLN A 706 29.20 -3.06 -25.03
C GLN A 706 27.80 -3.63 -25.29
N ILE A 707 26.84 -2.80 -25.72
CA ILE A 707 25.44 -3.18 -25.99
C ILE A 707 25.32 -4.52 -26.75
N ASP A 708 26.09 -4.71 -27.83
CA ASP A 708 26.04 -5.98 -28.59
C ASP A 708 26.69 -7.14 -27.85
N GLU A 709 27.86 -6.91 -27.25
CA GLU A 709 28.61 -7.91 -26.50
C GLU A 709 27.80 -8.49 -25.34
N VAL A 710 27.07 -7.64 -24.62
CA VAL A 710 26.30 -8.03 -23.43
C VAL A 710 24.92 -8.58 -23.78
N TYR A 711 24.19 -7.98 -24.73
CA TYR A 711 22.82 -8.39 -24.99
C TYR A 711 22.69 -9.56 -25.97
N GLU A 712 23.56 -9.70 -26.98
CA GLU A 712 23.44 -10.81 -27.94
C GLU A 712 23.45 -12.21 -27.27
N PRO A 713 24.34 -12.49 -26.30
CA PRO A 713 24.38 -13.79 -25.62
C PRO A 713 23.18 -14.07 -24.71
N LEU A 714 22.37 -13.07 -24.40
CA LEU A 714 21.19 -13.17 -23.53
C LEU A 714 19.89 -13.39 -24.33
N LEU A 715 19.90 -13.18 -25.65
CA LEU A 715 18.74 -13.42 -26.52
C LEU A 715 18.21 -14.85 -26.37
N GLY A 716 16.88 -14.97 -26.21
CA GLY A 716 16.20 -16.26 -26.01
C GLY A 716 16.36 -16.87 -24.61
N PHE A 717 17.19 -16.30 -23.72
CA PHE A 717 17.28 -16.78 -22.34
C PHE A 717 15.98 -16.47 -21.58
N PRO A 718 15.34 -17.48 -20.94
CA PRO A 718 13.97 -17.35 -20.47
C PRO A 718 13.76 -16.54 -19.19
N LEU A 719 14.82 -15.99 -18.58
CA LEU A 719 14.72 -15.28 -17.30
C LEU A 719 15.23 -13.84 -17.36
N ILE A 720 15.52 -13.34 -18.57
CA ILE A 720 15.85 -11.93 -18.81
C ILE A 720 14.89 -11.41 -19.87
N GLU A 721 14.18 -10.34 -19.54
CA GLU A 721 13.05 -9.82 -20.30
C GLU A 721 13.36 -8.55 -21.09
N GLY A 722 14.56 -7.98 -20.95
CA GLY A 722 14.99 -6.94 -21.87
C GLY A 722 16.24 -6.16 -21.43
N PRO A 723 16.68 -5.26 -22.30
CA PRO A 723 17.73 -4.30 -21.99
C PRO A 723 17.16 -3.09 -21.26
N SER A 724 17.96 -2.56 -20.35
CA SER A 724 17.90 -1.19 -19.84
C SER A 724 18.97 -0.41 -20.61
N LEU A 725 18.58 0.24 -21.73
CA LEU A 725 19.57 0.76 -22.68
C LEU A 725 20.21 2.06 -22.18
N GLN A 726 21.53 2.13 -22.32
CA GLN A 726 22.35 3.33 -22.23
C GLN A 726 22.92 3.69 -23.59
N LEU A 727 22.72 4.93 -24.06
CA LEU A 727 23.19 5.36 -25.38
C LEU A 727 24.01 6.64 -25.34
N GLY A 728 25.30 6.54 -25.66
CA GLY A 728 26.21 7.70 -25.77
C GLY A 728 25.81 8.77 -26.82
N LYS A 729 24.87 8.46 -27.72
CA LYS A 729 24.32 9.38 -28.73
C LYS A 729 22.83 9.10 -28.94
N MET A 730 21.98 10.03 -28.51
CA MET A 730 20.51 9.89 -28.58
C MET A 730 19.96 9.70 -29.99
N GLU A 731 20.64 10.15 -31.05
CA GLU A 731 20.22 9.96 -32.45
C GLU A 731 20.23 8.48 -32.87
N ARG A 732 20.92 7.61 -32.12
CA ARG A 732 20.93 6.16 -32.36
C ARG A 732 19.73 5.44 -31.76
N THR A 733 18.96 6.08 -30.89
CA THR A 733 17.90 5.44 -30.09
C THR A 733 16.92 4.62 -30.92
N TYR A 734 16.37 5.20 -31.99
CA TYR A 734 15.42 4.49 -32.84
C TYR A 734 16.04 3.20 -33.41
N LYS A 735 17.27 3.29 -33.93
CA LYS A 735 17.95 2.17 -34.57
C LYS A 735 18.29 1.06 -33.58
N GLU A 736 18.82 1.41 -32.41
CA GLU A 736 19.17 0.41 -31.39
C GLU A 736 17.92 -0.22 -30.76
N THR A 737 16.90 0.58 -30.46
CA THR A 737 15.62 0.06 -29.96
C THR A 737 15.01 -0.93 -30.96
N LEU A 738 14.93 -0.54 -32.24
CA LEU A 738 14.38 -1.39 -33.30
C LEU A 738 15.16 -2.69 -33.48
N LYS A 739 16.49 -2.62 -33.39
CA LYS A 739 17.39 -3.78 -33.45
C LYS A 739 17.06 -4.78 -32.36
N TRP A 740 16.95 -4.34 -31.11
CA TRP A 740 16.68 -5.23 -29.98
C TRP A 740 15.24 -5.76 -29.94
N VAL A 741 14.26 -4.95 -30.35
CA VAL A 741 12.88 -5.43 -30.55
C VAL A 741 12.82 -6.55 -31.59
N ARG A 742 13.57 -6.42 -32.71
CA ARG A 742 13.61 -7.43 -33.77
C ARG A 742 14.38 -8.69 -33.34
N LYS A 743 15.60 -8.53 -32.85
CA LYS A 743 16.46 -9.66 -32.44
C LYS A 743 15.82 -10.50 -31.34
N SER A 744 15.23 -9.86 -30.32
CA SER A 744 14.54 -10.57 -29.24
C SER A 744 13.36 -11.39 -29.78
N ARG A 745 12.51 -10.79 -30.62
CA ARG A 745 11.42 -11.50 -31.29
C ARG A 745 11.92 -12.68 -32.13
N GLU A 746 12.99 -12.50 -32.89
CA GLU A 746 13.60 -13.56 -33.72
C GLU A 746 14.19 -14.71 -32.89
N SER A 747 14.64 -14.43 -31.67
CA SER A 747 15.08 -15.46 -30.72
C SER A 747 13.94 -16.24 -30.04
N GLY A 748 12.68 -15.91 -30.34
CA GLY A 748 11.49 -16.57 -29.79
C GLY A 748 11.06 -16.07 -28.42
N ARG A 749 11.78 -15.08 -27.86
CA ARG A 749 11.42 -14.39 -26.61
C ARG A 749 11.51 -12.88 -26.85
N PRO A 750 10.42 -12.22 -27.26
CA PRO A 750 10.38 -10.76 -27.37
C PRO A 750 10.83 -10.11 -26.06
N TRP A 751 11.50 -8.98 -26.16
CA TRP A 751 11.89 -8.16 -25.01
C TRP A 751 11.08 -6.88 -24.93
N PHE A 752 10.92 -6.37 -23.71
CA PHE A 752 10.48 -4.99 -23.50
C PHE A 752 11.72 -4.09 -23.45
N VAL A 753 11.89 -3.26 -24.48
CA VAL A 753 13.14 -2.51 -24.71
C VAL A 753 12.96 -1.06 -24.23
N CYS A 754 13.56 -0.72 -23.10
CA CYS A 754 13.54 0.63 -22.54
C CYS A 754 14.85 1.37 -22.82
N LEU A 755 14.77 2.71 -22.85
CA LEU A 755 15.94 3.59 -22.84
C LEU A 755 15.98 4.33 -21.52
N ASP A 756 16.97 4.03 -20.69
CA ASP A 756 16.99 4.53 -19.32
C ASP A 756 18.03 5.64 -19.19
N GLU A 757 19.17 5.48 -19.88
CA GLU A 757 20.23 6.48 -19.85
C GLU A 757 20.60 7.04 -21.24
N ILE A 758 20.72 8.36 -21.32
CA ILE A 758 21.18 9.08 -22.51
C ILE A 758 22.54 9.74 -22.28
N GLY A 759 23.38 9.68 -23.29
CA GLY A 759 24.69 10.30 -23.26
C GLY A 759 24.76 11.68 -23.93
N PRO A 760 25.90 12.38 -23.77
CA PRO A 760 27.07 11.98 -22.96
C PRO A 760 26.74 11.87 -21.46
N ALA A 761 27.36 10.92 -20.75
CA ALA A 761 27.05 10.60 -19.35
C ALA A 761 27.17 11.83 -18.41
N ASN A 762 28.14 12.71 -18.66
CA ASN A 762 28.30 13.96 -17.92
C ASN A 762 27.22 15.02 -18.20
N VAL A 763 26.39 14.85 -19.23
CA VAL A 763 25.36 15.80 -19.63
C VAL A 763 23.95 15.28 -19.29
N GLY A 764 23.62 14.07 -19.72
CA GLY A 764 22.27 13.50 -19.58
C GLY A 764 21.16 14.47 -20.04
N VAL A 765 20.06 14.53 -19.29
CA VAL A 765 19.03 15.56 -19.41
C VAL A 765 19.42 16.79 -18.57
N LYS A 766 19.60 17.91 -19.26
CA LYS A 766 19.92 19.21 -18.67
C LYS A 766 18.75 19.75 -17.85
N ASP A 767 19.00 20.70 -16.97
CA ASP A 767 17.95 21.44 -16.29
C ASP A 767 17.21 22.39 -17.25
N ASP A 768 15.96 22.74 -16.92
CA ASP A 768 15.09 23.60 -17.73
C ASP A 768 15.67 25.02 -17.93
N ALA A 769 16.56 25.50 -17.06
CA ALA A 769 17.21 26.80 -17.27
C ALA A 769 18.30 26.73 -18.36
N SER A 770 18.93 25.55 -18.51
CA SER A 770 19.98 25.30 -19.50
C SER A 770 19.45 24.81 -20.86
N ASP A 771 18.35 24.04 -20.85
CA ASP A 771 17.64 23.61 -22.07
C ASP A 771 16.12 23.69 -21.86
N PRO A 772 15.49 24.86 -22.05
CA PRO A 772 14.07 25.06 -21.78
C PRO A 772 13.12 24.25 -22.67
N GLU A 773 13.58 23.76 -23.82
CA GLU A 773 12.72 23.10 -24.81
C GLU A 773 12.93 21.58 -24.87
N HIS A 774 14.09 21.09 -24.40
CA HIS A 774 14.51 19.67 -24.47
C HIS A 774 14.32 19.06 -25.86
N ASP A 775 14.51 19.86 -26.91
CA ASP A 775 14.16 19.51 -28.28
C ASP A 775 14.89 18.23 -28.73
N GLN A 776 16.18 18.10 -28.39
CA GLN A 776 16.99 16.95 -28.80
C GLN A 776 16.56 15.67 -28.07
N VAL A 777 16.39 15.75 -26.75
CA VAL A 777 15.94 14.61 -25.91
C VAL A 777 14.56 14.15 -26.37
N ARG A 778 13.61 15.08 -26.54
CA ARG A 778 12.28 14.77 -27.06
C ARG A 778 12.37 14.09 -28.43
N ARG A 779 13.07 14.70 -29.39
CA ARG A 779 13.07 14.23 -30.78
C ARG A 779 13.77 12.90 -30.97
N HIS A 780 14.93 12.73 -30.36
CA HIS A 780 15.82 11.63 -30.68
C HIS A 780 15.76 10.49 -29.68
N ALA A 781 15.62 10.78 -28.38
CA ALA A 781 15.50 9.76 -27.35
C ALA A 781 14.04 9.30 -27.19
N LEU A 782 13.16 10.18 -26.68
CA LEU A 782 11.78 9.82 -26.33
C LEU A 782 10.98 9.27 -27.52
N TRP A 783 10.80 10.09 -28.56
CA TRP A 783 10.07 9.66 -29.76
C TRP A 783 10.84 8.60 -30.55
N GLY A 784 12.18 8.57 -30.46
CA GLY A 784 13.00 7.55 -31.08
C GLY A 784 12.73 6.15 -30.52
N ASN A 785 12.69 6.00 -29.20
CA ASN A 785 12.37 4.72 -28.55
C ASN A 785 10.92 4.30 -28.86
N LEU A 786 9.96 5.18 -28.62
CA LEU A 786 8.53 4.86 -28.77
C LEU A 786 8.16 4.50 -30.22
N MET A 787 8.66 5.25 -31.21
CA MET A 787 8.37 4.98 -32.63
C MET A 787 9.09 3.72 -33.16
N ALA A 788 10.18 3.29 -32.50
CA ALA A 788 10.84 2.01 -32.78
C ALA A 788 10.12 0.81 -32.16
N GLY A 789 9.00 1.03 -31.48
CA GLY A 789 8.26 -0.01 -30.75
C GLY A 789 8.87 -0.35 -29.39
N GLY A 790 9.71 0.53 -28.84
CA GLY A 790 10.24 0.41 -27.49
C GLY A 790 9.19 0.62 -26.40
N SER A 791 9.54 0.25 -25.17
CA SER A 791 8.66 0.22 -24.00
C SER A 791 8.71 1.49 -23.14
N GLY A 792 9.38 2.55 -23.58
CA GLY A 792 9.42 3.83 -22.88
C GLY A 792 10.81 4.23 -22.40
N CYS A 793 10.86 5.30 -21.60
CA CYS A 793 12.10 5.95 -21.20
C CYS A 793 12.15 6.34 -19.73
N GLU A 794 13.34 6.33 -19.15
CA GLU A 794 13.71 7.07 -17.93
C GLU A 794 14.75 8.14 -18.27
N TRP A 795 15.02 9.05 -17.34
CA TRP A 795 15.87 10.22 -17.58
C TRP A 795 16.97 10.36 -16.53
N LEU A 796 18.22 10.10 -16.95
CA LEU A 796 19.46 10.40 -16.22
C LEU A 796 19.80 11.90 -16.29
N PHE A 797 20.31 12.47 -15.19
CA PHE A 797 20.90 13.80 -15.11
C PHE A 797 22.43 13.72 -14.99
N GLY A 798 23.17 14.10 -16.04
CA GLY A 798 24.63 14.06 -15.95
C GLY A 798 25.22 15.07 -14.96
N TYR A 799 26.52 14.93 -14.66
CA TYR A 799 27.20 15.69 -13.59
C TYR A 799 27.42 17.19 -13.86
N ASP A 800 27.39 17.65 -15.12
CA ASP A 800 27.79 19.01 -15.51
C ASP A 800 26.75 20.09 -15.18
N TYR A 801 25.51 19.71 -14.88
CA TYR A 801 24.39 20.63 -14.67
C TYR A 801 23.83 20.53 -13.23
N PRO A 802 23.19 21.59 -12.69
CA PRO A 802 22.60 21.56 -11.35
C PRO A 802 21.58 20.42 -11.19
N HIS A 803 21.42 19.92 -9.97
CA HIS A 803 20.56 18.77 -9.66
C HIS A 803 20.92 17.56 -10.54
N ASN A 804 22.17 17.13 -10.46
CA ASN A 804 22.70 15.98 -11.20
C ASN A 804 22.35 14.65 -10.53
N ASP A 805 22.83 13.55 -11.11
CA ASP A 805 22.56 12.18 -10.67
C ASP A 805 22.86 11.89 -9.20
N ILE A 806 23.76 12.64 -8.57
CA ILE A 806 24.16 12.41 -7.18
C ILE A 806 23.56 13.44 -6.22
N ASN A 807 23.26 14.64 -6.70
CA ASN A 807 22.86 15.77 -5.84
C ASN A 807 21.47 16.37 -6.17
N CYS A 808 20.64 15.64 -6.91
CA CYS A 808 19.31 16.10 -7.27
C CYS A 808 18.39 16.26 -6.04
N GLU A 809 18.22 17.50 -5.57
CA GLU A 809 17.28 17.84 -4.49
C GLU A 809 15.86 18.24 -4.96
N ASP A 810 15.66 18.56 -6.24
CA ASP A 810 14.37 19.05 -6.78
C ASP A 810 14.16 18.57 -8.22
N TRP A 811 13.21 17.64 -8.40
CA TRP A 811 12.82 17.17 -9.72
C TRP A 811 12.11 18.26 -10.56
N ARG A 812 11.76 19.41 -9.99
CA ARG A 812 11.31 20.58 -10.78
C ARG A 812 12.39 21.21 -11.62
N SER A 813 13.65 20.87 -11.38
CA SER A 813 14.73 21.30 -12.27
C SER A 813 14.53 20.81 -13.71
N ARG A 814 13.71 19.79 -13.95
CA ARG A 814 13.31 19.28 -15.29
C ARG A 814 11.78 19.20 -15.48
N ASP A 815 11.02 20.15 -14.91
CA ASP A 815 9.54 20.16 -14.98
C ASP A 815 9.02 19.99 -16.42
N ARG A 816 9.67 20.66 -17.38
CA ARG A 816 9.31 20.58 -18.80
C ARG A 816 9.52 19.20 -19.39
N MET A 817 10.59 18.50 -19.05
CA MET A 817 10.86 17.17 -19.60
C MET A 817 9.81 16.15 -19.13
N TRP A 818 9.30 16.27 -17.91
CA TRP A 818 8.20 15.42 -17.42
C TRP A 818 6.93 15.63 -18.23
N ASP A 819 6.58 16.88 -18.57
CA ASP A 819 5.42 17.16 -19.43
C ASP A 819 5.59 16.58 -20.84
N LEU A 820 6.77 16.75 -21.45
CA LEU A 820 7.04 16.21 -22.79
C LEU A 820 6.94 14.68 -22.80
N THR A 821 7.40 14.02 -21.74
CA THR A 821 7.28 12.58 -21.54
C THR A 821 5.81 12.17 -21.43
N ARG A 822 5.04 12.84 -20.56
CA ARG A 822 3.61 12.60 -20.40
C ARG A 822 2.85 12.77 -21.71
N TYR A 823 3.12 13.84 -22.48
CA TYR A 823 2.47 14.07 -23.78
C TYR A 823 2.74 12.93 -24.76
N ALA A 824 3.94 12.38 -24.82
CA ALA A 824 4.21 11.23 -25.68
C ALA A 824 3.43 9.99 -25.19
N LEU A 825 3.47 9.69 -23.89
CA LEU A 825 2.77 8.53 -23.33
C LEU A 825 1.25 8.61 -23.52
N GLU A 826 0.64 9.77 -23.29
CA GLU A 826 -0.79 10.01 -23.50
C GLU A 826 -1.17 9.81 -24.98
N PHE A 827 -0.36 10.29 -25.92
CA PHE A 827 -0.60 10.07 -27.35
C PHE A 827 -0.62 8.57 -27.67
N PHE A 828 0.37 7.81 -27.23
CA PHE A 828 0.43 6.37 -27.48
C PHE A 828 -0.72 5.62 -26.82
N ARG A 829 -1.08 5.96 -25.57
CA ARG A 829 -2.15 5.28 -24.83
C ARG A 829 -3.55 5.60 -25.37
N HIS A 830 -3.81 6.85 -25.75
CA HIS A 830 -5.16 7.30 -26.08
C HIS A 830 -5.43 7.37 -27.59
N SER A 831 -4.40 7.54 -28.42
CA SER A 831 -4.57 7.74 -29.87
C SER A 831 -4.18 6.51 -30.68
N LEU A 832 -3.45 5.54 -30.12
CA LEU A 832 -2.89 4.41 -30.84
C LEU A 832 -3.22 3.06 -30.18
N PRO A 833 -3.52 2.00 -30.97
CA PRO A 833 -3.44 0.62 -30.52
C PRO A 833 -1.96 0.15 -30.53
N PHE A 834 -1.07 0.86 -29.83
CA PHE A 834 0.38 0.73 -29.99
C PHE A 834 0.94 -0.70 -29.83
N THR A 835 0.27 -1.52 -29.02
CA THR A 835 0.64 -2.93 -28.81
C THR A 835 0.51 -3.79 -30.07
N GLU A 836 -0.33 -3.38 -31.02
CA GLU A 836 -0.56 -4.04 -32.30
C GLU A 836 0.25 -3.43 -33.46
N MET A 837 0.91 -2.29 -33.22
CA MET A 837 1.57 -1.53 -34.28
C MET A 837 3.06 -1.86 -34.39
N GLU A 838 3.58 -1.96 -35.61
CA GLU A 838 4.98 -2.27 -35.88
C GLU A 838 5.71 -1.13 -36.60
N PRO A 839 7.02 -0.96 -36.37
CA PRO A 839 7.84 -0.02 -37.14
C PRO A 839 7.85 -0.35 -38.64
N ARG A 840 7.70 0.68 -39.49
CA ARG A 840 7.65 0.60 -40.95
C ARG A 840 8.60 1.61 -41.62
N GLU A 841 9.79 1.14 -41.98
CA GLU A 841 10.86 1.98 -42.53
C GLU A 841 10.62 2.46 -43.98
N ARG A 842 9.70 1.83 -44.73
CA ARG A 842 9.44 2.17 -46.16
C ARG A 842 8.29 3.15 -46.39
N VAL A 843 7.55 3.50 -45.34
CA VAL A 843 6.41 4.43 -45.46
C VAL A 843 6.90 5.87 -45.57
N VAL A 844 8.03 6.18 -44.95
CA VAL A 844 8.60 7.53 -44.86
C VAL A 844 9.93 7.53 -45.58
N SER A 845 10.25 8.61 -46.30
CA SER A 845 11.58 8.78 -46.89
C SER A 845 12.68 8.67 -45.84
N ALA A 846 13.76 7.97 -46.19
CA ALA A 846 14.84 7.67 -45.26
C ALA A 846 15.48 8.95 -44.70
N GLY A 847 15.52 9.08 -43.37
CA GLY A 847 16.06 10.24 -42.67
C GLY A 847 15.07 11.38 -42.45
N GLU A 848 13.84 11.29 -42.98
CA GLU A 848 12.82 12.35 -42.85
C GLU A 848 11.83 12.10 -41.70
N GLY A 849 11.79 10.87 -41.15
CA GLY A 849 10.96 10.54 -40.01
C GLY A 849 10.89 9.04 -39.70
N TRP A 850 10.02 8.68 -38.75
CA TRP A 850 9.75 7.31 -38.36
C TRP A 850 8.27 7.00 -38.46
N CYS A 851 7.93 5.76 -38.80
CA CYS A 851 6.54 5.33 -38.89
C CYS A 851 6.31 4.07 -38.07
N LEU A 852 5.23 4.10 -37.29
CA LEU A 852 4.66 2.96 -36.60
C LEU A 852 3.28 2.68 -37.25
N ALA A 853 2.98 1.43 -37.59
CA ALA A 853 1.77 1.11 -38.34
C ALA A 853 1.04 -0.14 -37.84
N LYS A 854 -0.29 -0.11 -37.85
CA LYS A 854 -1.12 -1.31 -37.78
C LYS A 854 -1.48 -1.69 -39.22
N GLY A 855 -0.80 -2.71 -39.76
CA GLY A 855 -1.01 -3.16 -41.14
C GLY A 855 -0.93 -2.01 -42.16
N GLU A 856 -1.98 -1.87 -42.97
CA GLU A 856 -2.15 -0.80 -43.97
C GLU A 856 -3.28 0.20 -43.60
N GLU A 857 -3.85 0.07 -42.40
CA GLU A 857 -5.05 0.80 -41.96
C GLU A 857 -4.75 2.02 -41.09
N LEU A 858 -3.64 2.00 -40.33
CA LEU A 858 -3.27 3.06 -39.40
C LEU A 858 -1.77 3.29 -39.44
N PHE A 859 -1.37 4.55 -39.59
CA PHE A 859 0.02 4.98 -39.54
C PHE A 859 0.17 6.16 -38.58
N ALA A 860 1.07 6.04 -37.61
CA ALA A 860 1.62 7.17 -36.87
C ALA A 860 2.98 7.50 -37.50
N ILE A 861 3.19 8.75 -37.92
CA ILE A 861 4.43 9.22 -38.50
C ILE A 861 4.97 10.36 -37.63
N TYR A 862 6.19 10.23 -37.14
CA TYR A 862 6.88 11.27 -36.39
C TYR A 862 7.99 11.87 -37.25
N THR A 863 8.01 13.20 -37.37
CA THR A 863 9.03 13.93 -38.14
C THR A 863 9.86 14.81 -37.20
N PRO A 864 11.14 14.49 -36.93
CA PRO A 864 11.98 15.25 -36.00
C PRO A 864 12.45 16.62 -36.53
N SER A 865 12.15 16.97 -37.79
CA SER A 865 12.52 18.21 -38.48
C SER A 865 11.40 18.62 -39.47
N PRO A 866 11.29 19.89 -39.92
CA PRO A 866 10.23 20.42 -40.77
C PRO A 866 9.77 19.52 -41.93
N LEU A 867 8.45 19.56 -42.16
CA LEU A 867 7.68 18.75 -43.10
C LEU A 867 7.96 19.05 -44.59
N GLU A 868 9.09 18.58 -45.09
CA GLU A 868 9.18 18.08 -46.48
C GLU A 868 9.07 16.55 -46.55
N CYS A 869 8.52 15.94 -45.48
CA CYS A 869 8.44 14.50 -45.34
C CYS A 869 7.52 13.87 -46.39
N GLY A 870 8.12 13.16 -47.36
CA GLY A 870 7.40 12.33 -48.31
C GLY A 870 6.94 11.04 -47.64
N CYS A 871 5.68 10.64 -47.88
CA CYS A 871 5.20 9.33 -47.47
C CYS A 871 4.62 8.54 -48.64
N THR A 872 4.89 7.24 -48.65
CA THR A 872 4.33 6.30 -49.63
C THR A 872 3.27 5.45 -48.93
N LEU A 873 2.01 5.70 -49.28
CA LEU A 873 0.86 5.01 -48.69
C LEU A 873 0.35 3.89 -49.63
N PRO A 874 -0.18 2.79 -49.08
CA PRO A 874 -0.92 1.79 -49.85
C PRO A 874 -2.17 2.39 -50.54
N PRO A 875 -2.82 1.67 -51.49
CA PRO A 875 -4.03 2.13 -52.14
C PRO A 875 -5.16 2.45 -51.16
N GLY A 876 -5.68 3.69 -51.19
CA GLY A 876 -6.82 4.11 -50.38
C GLY A 876 -6.78 5.58 -49.97
N THR A 877 -7.90 6.03 -49.41
CA THR A 877 -8.05 7.36 -48.82
C THR A 877 -7.77 7.30 -47.32
N TYR A 878 -6.95 8.22 -46.83
CA TYR A 878 -6.54 8.31 -45.43
C TYR A 878 -6.92 9.67 -44.86
N SER A 879 -7.64 9.70 -43.74
CA SER A 879 -7.82 10.94 -42.97
C SER A 879 -6.54 11.28 -42.22
N LEU A 880 -6.18 12.56 -42.23
CA LEU A 880 -4.99 13.09 -41.58
C LEU A 880 -5.34 13.90 -40.35
N GLU A 881 -4.68 13.59 -39.24
CA GLU A 881 -4.73 14.34 -38.00
C GLU A 881 -3.30 14.68 -37.50
N TRP A 882 -3.14 15.84 -36.90
CA TRP A 882 -1.88 16.36 -36.38
C TRP A 882 -1.86 16.32 -34.86
N TYR A 883 -0.75 15.90 -34.26
CA TYR A 883 -0.52 16.00 -32.83
C TYR A 883 0.76 16.79 -32.55
N ASN A 884 0.68 17.75 -31.61
CA ASN A 884 1.80 18.60 -31.24
C ASN A 884 2.58 17.97 -30.07
N PRO A 885 3.75 17.34 -30.32
CA PRO A 885 4.52 16.67 -29.28
C PRO A 885 5.10 17.61 -28.21
N ARG A 886 5.07 18.93 -28.43
CA ARG A 886 5.55 19.95 -27.49
C ARG A 886 4.49 20.40 -26.49
N GLU A 887 3.24 20.40 -26.91
CA GLU A 887 2.12 20.99 -26.14
C GLU A 887 1.13 19.92 -25.66
N GLY A 888 1.17 18.72 -26.24
CA GLY A 888 0.18 17.69 -26.00
C GLY A 888 -1.21 18.09 -26.51
N GLY A 889 -2.25 17.54 -25.88
CA GLY A 889 -3.64 17.90 -26.15
C GLY A 889 -4.32 17.05 -27.26
N PRO A 890 -5.46 17.49 -27.78
CA PRO A 890 -6.21 16.71 -28.76
C PRO A 890 -5.53 16.70 -30.14
N LEU A 891 -5.85 15.67 -30.92
CA LEU A 891 -5.55 15.62 -32.35
C LEU A 891 -6.24 16.75 -33.10
N LEU A 892 -5.52 17.41 -34.02
CA LEU A 892 -6.02 18.50 -34.85
C LEU A 892 -6.30 18.00 -36.27
N PRO A 893 -7.41 18.39 -36.90
CA PRO A 893 -7.74 17.93 -38.25
C PRO A 893 -6.74 18.48 -39.28
N GLY A 894 -6.36 17.66 -40.27
CA GLY A 894 -5.37 18.01 -41.28
C GLY A 894 -5.72 17.65 -42.73
N GLY A 895 -6.90 17.08 -42.99
CA GLY A 895 -7.41 16.80 -44.34
C GLY A 895 -7.33 15.32 -44.72
N GLU A 896 -7.09 15.03 -46.00
CA GLU A 896 -7.08 13.66 -46.54
C GLU A 896 -5.89 13.47 -47.51
N LEU A 897 -5.35 12.25 -47.52
CA LEU A 897 -4.31 11.80 -48.45
C LEU A 897 -4.78 10.60 -49.25
N GLU A 898 -4.30 10.48 -50.49
CA GLU A 898 -4.66 9.42 -51.44
C GLU A 898 -3.44 8.59 -51.83
N GLY A 899 -3.49 7.27 -51.63
CA GLY A 899 -2.53 6.29 -52.16
C GLY A 899 -3.11 5.46 -53.31
N PRO A 900 -2.30 4.76 -54.13
CA PRO A 900 -0.87 4.51 -53.97
C PRO A 900 -0.04 5.51 -54.79
N LYS A 901 0.48 6.55 -54.12
CA LYS A 901 1.49 7.45 -54.70
C LYS A 901 2.29 8.05 -53.56
N GLU A 902 3.50 8.50 -53.86
CA GLU A 902 4.25 9.35 -52.95
C GLU A 902 3.48 10.66 -52.78
N VAL A 903 3.12 10.96 -51.53
CA VAL A 903 2.38 12.18 -51.17
C VAL A 903 3.16 12.96 -50.12
N ARG A 904 3.11 14.28 -50.25
CA ARG A 904 3.57 15.18 -49.18
C ARG A 904 2.49 15.24 -48.11
N ILE A 905 2.88 15.06 -46.85
CA ILE A 905 1.97 15.04 -45.70
C ILE A 905 1.25 16.40 -45.51
N GLY A 906 1.80 17.49 -46.06
CA GLY A 906 1.21 18.83 -45.98
C GLY A 906 1.82 19.68 -44.86
N THR A 907 1.23 20.84 -44.60
CA THR A 907 1.74 21.80 -43.60
C THR A 907 0.92 21.68 -42.31
N PRO A 908 1.56 21.57 -41.14
CA PRO A 908 0.85 21.49 -39.87
C PRO A 908 0.16 22.82 -39.52
N PRO A 909 -0.83 22.84 -38.62
CA PRO A 909 -1.61 24.03 -38.32
C PRO A 909 -0.81 25.21 -37.76
N LYS A 910 0.31 24.93 -37.08
CA LYS A 910 1.21 25.92 -36.46
C LYS A 910 2.66 25.42 -36.54
N HIS A 911 3.62 26.33 -36.41
CA HIS A 911 5.06 26.03 -36.31
C HIS A 911 5.53 24.94 -37.31
N PRO A 912 5.40 25.18 -38.62
CA PRO A 912 5.72 24.20 -39.65
C PRO A 912 7.21 23.83 -39.73
N ASP A 913 8.05 24.63 -39.09
CA ASP A 913 9.49 24.46 -38.90
C ASP A 913 9.85 23.55 -37.71
N ARG A 914 8.87 22.95 -37.03
CA ARG A 914 9.06 22.13 -35.83
C ARG A 914 8.52 20.71 -36.00
N ASP A 915 8.81 19.84 -35.04
CA ASP A 915 8.42 18.43 -35.04
C ASP A 915 6.90 18.22 -34.90
N TRP A 916 6.34 17.24 -35.60
CA TRP A 916 4.92 16.90 -35.49
C TRP A 916 4.74 15.39 -35.56
N VAL A 917 3.66 14.91 -34.97
CA VAL A 917 3.17 13.56 -35.21
C VAL A 917 1.95 13.65 -36.11
N VAL A 918 1.92 12.80 -37.11
CA VAL A 918 0.84 12.69 -38.09
C VAL A 918 0.18 11.35 -37.89
N LEU A 919 -1.13 11.35 -37.69
CA LEU A 919 -1.94 10.15 -37.61
C LEU A 919 -2.75 10.02 -38.90
N LEU A 920 -2.50 8.94 -39.64
CA LEU A 920 -3.21 8.60 -40.87
C LEU A 920 -4.08 7.37 -40.63
N LYS A 921 -5.40 7.53 -40.78
CA LYS A 921 -6.40 6.46 -40.65
C LYS A 921 -7.05 6.20 -41.99
N ARG A 922 -7.02 4.95 -42.46
CA ARG A 922 -7.73 4.56 -43.68
C ARG A 922 -9.24 4.73 -43.46
N LYS A 923 -9.91 5.31 -44.45
CA LYS A 923 -11.37 5.47 -44.45
C LYS A 923 -12.12 4.20 -44.83
#